data_AF-A0A1Y4LZM5-F1
#
_entry.id   AF-A0A1Y4LZM5-F1
#
_cell.length_a   1.000
_cell.length_b   1.000
_cell.length_c   1.000
_cell.angle_alpha   90.00
_cell.angle_beta   90.00
_cell.angle_gamma   90.00
#
_symmetry.space_group_name_H-M   'P 1'
#
loop_
_entity.id
_entity.type
_entity.pdbx_description
1 polymer ?
#
loop_
_entity_poly.entity_id
_entity_poly.type
_entity_poly.pdbx_seq_one_letter_code
_entity_poly.pdbx_strand_id
1 'polypeptide(L)'
;MNFKKFGKKLFILVLLLTSIFRISMPISAATGNVSLDTHGNRWRMGLSTVFYDRYLQTQRNITSIRIDNFSINGQNAYCVEPNVEIYPSIAMEILDGQAALNALHTAGYSDSQINEMALISSLGYGYANDFSEEMNAATQVRIWQVHFGDVISNIPADIQARIDVINERIRKMNTSLSFENQTVELNGYGEKYAVTLEDTNGILSDYVLNSSIAGVHVEKNGNTLRLWVEKGSAESGTITFDGLYSRNEANNNCIAYFNPQNQTLASFGKTTPRQASFNYRVKETEGRIQVNKIGEALKSAAVTTEEKKTKTAFEYEEIGLENTQFEVIAAEDIKDPAGDIVYKQDEKVDTITTDQTGVALTKDLPFGKYILKEVQATVGYVQNKDPIEVELQISEDGQTVVQKDIKNERVKIALDLEKVSASTKKPLQNALYGLYLKEDLNGVDGIVLPKDTLVETSYSNEDGKIFFDGDFPLALYELKEIEPCPGYALNTEIIEIDARNPKDTDTIHIEKVLENDFNTISICVNKVDQNNNVIKNNRFEFGLYKDKECKELIESKINEDNTGYVQFNDLDVGTYYIKEITAPKGYKLSDEVVCVQVKEYGQVLINEKEVKTDEERVYSLSYKNERIPEIQTGLQNNTTLFVALIAISGATILIYLVRKYKA
;
A
#
# COMPACT_ATOMS: atom_id res chain seq x y z
N MET A 1 9.31 -41.90 -41.44
CA MET A 1 9.73 -41.68 -42.84
C MET A 1 11.14 -42.25 -43.02
N ASN A 2 11.44 -42.95 -44.12
CA ASN A 2 12.79 -43.48 -44.38
C ASN A 2 13.76 -42.33 -44.73
N PHE A 3 14.99 -42.36 -44.21
CA PHE A 3 16.19 -42.66 -45.00
C PHE A 3 17.36 -43.04 -44.08
N LYS A 4 18.32 -43.84 -44.58
CA LYS A 4 19.24 -44.68 -43.80
C LYS A 4 20.71 -44.22 -43.89
N LYS A 5 21.48 -44.49 -42.80
CA LYS A 5 22.96 -44.70 -42.72
C LYS A 5 23.83 -43.45 -43.01
N PHE A 6 25.04 -43.23 -42.46
CA PHE A 6 25.93 -43.92 -41.47
C PHE A 6 26.39 -42.86 -40.42
N GLY A 7 27.00 -43.14 -39.26
CA GLY A 7 27.27 -44.43 -38.59
C GLY A 7 28.63 -44.47 -37.85
N LYS A 8 28.68 -44.05 -36.58
CA LYS A 8 29.89 -44.10 -35.69
C LYS A 8 30.37 -45.53 -35.40
N LYS A 9 31.69 -45.77 -35.33
CA LYS A 9 32.37 -46.61 -34.30
C LYS A 9 33.92 -46.61 -34.37
N LEU A 10 34.53 -46.02 -33.34
CA LEU A 10 35.62 -46.54 -32.49
C LEU A 10 36.42 -47.79 -32.95
N PHE A 11 37.76 -47.70 -33.15
CA PHE A 11 38.74 -48.54 -32.43
C PHE A 11 40.23 -48.08 -32.50
N ILE A 12 40.89 -48.35 -31.38
CA ILE A 12 42.26 -48.20 -30.86
C ILE A 12 43.47 -48.67 -31.73
N LEU A 13 44.52 -47.82 -31.74
CA LEU A 13 45.99 -48.07 -31.63
C LEU A 13 46.84 -48.71 -32.77
N VAL A 14 48.12 -48.28 -32.75
CA VAL A 14 49.34 -48.78 -33.41
C VAL A 14 49.57 -48.38 -34.87
N LEU A 15 50.46 -47.39 -35.06
CA LEU A 15 51.41 -47.38 -36.18
C LEU A 15 52.61 -46.48 -35.85
N LEU A 16 53.78 -47.09 -35.72
CA LEU A 16 55.10 -46.47 -35.59
C LEU A 16 55.77 -46.56 -36.97
N LEU A 17 56.37 -45.46 -37.45
CA LEU A 17 57.32 -45.38 -38.58
C LEU A 17 56.80 -45.95 -39.94
N THR A 18 56.75 -45.20 -41.03
CA THR A 18 57.89 -44.43 -41.58
C THR A 18 57.47 -43.23 -42.44
N SER A 19 58.38 -42.26 -42.47
CA SER A 19 58.66 -41.27 -43.54
C SER A 19 58.28 -41.76 -44.96
N ILE A 20 57.78 -40.92 -45.89
CA ILE A 20 58.61 -39.98 -46.69
C ILE A 20 57.71 -38.96 -47.46
N PHE A 21 58.26 -37.76 -47.74
CA PHE A 21 57.77 -36.69 -48.62
C PHE A 21 56.37 -36.07 -48.35
N ARG A 22 56.35 -35.06 -47.47
CA ARG A 22 55.78 -33.77 -47.84
C ARG A 22 56.92 -32.79 -48.09
N ILE A 23 56.96 -32.20 -49.28
CA ILE A 23 57.87 -31.10 -49.60
C ILE A 23 57.35 -29.87 -48.86
N SER A 24 57.98 -29.52 -47.74
CA SER A 24 57.89 -28.15 -47.22
C SER A 24 58.57 -27.24 -48.25
N MET A 25 57.80 -26.31 -48.82
CA MET A 25 58.43 -25.16 -49.48
C MET A 25 59.38 -24.50 -48.48
N PRO A 26 60.60 -24.10 -48.88
CA PRO A 26 61.44 -23.33 -47.99
C PRO A 26 60.70 -22.03 -47.66
N ILE A 27 60.40 -21.83 -46.37
CA ILE A 27 60.17 -20.48 -45.86
C ILE A 27 61.43 -19.70 -46.20
N SER A 28 61.29 -18.60 -46.94
CA SER A 28 62.43 -17.76 -47.32
C SER A 28 62.93 -17.05 -46.07
N ALA A 29 63.78 -17.74 -45.30
CA ALA A 29 64.30 -17.22 -44.06
C ALA A 29 65.08 -15.93 -44.30
N ALA A 30 64.70 -14.86 -43.62
CA ALA A 30 65.39 -13.59 -43.72
C ALA A 30 66.75 -13.70 -43.04
N THR A 31 67.82 -13.30 -43.73
CA THR A 31 69.15 -13.20 -43.13
C THR A 31 69.25 -11.88 -42.36
N GLY A 32 69.69 -11.96 -41.10
CA GLY A 32 69.86 -10.80 -40.22
C GLY A 32 71.31 -10.31 -40.21
N ASN A 33 71.50 -8.98 -40.23
CA ASN A 33 72.80 -8.39 -39.96
C ASN A 33 72.96 -8.22 -38.44
N VAL A 34 73.97 -8.88 -37.87
CA VAL A 34 74.29 -8.78 -36.44
C VAL A 34 75.18 -7.58 -36.20
N SER A 35 74.66 -6.61 -35.46
CA SER A 35 75.43 -5.55 -34.82
C SER A 35 75.91 -6.04 -33.46
N LEU A 36 77.23 -5.99 -33.25
CA LEU A 36 77.89 -6.30 -31.99
C LEU A 36 78.54 -5.03 -31.48
N ASP A 37 78.12 -4.55 -30.31
CA ASP A 37 78.84 -3.52 -29.56
C ASP A 37 79.49 -4.15 -28.33
N THR A 38 80.83 -4.12 -28.29
CA THR A 38 81.63 -4.80 -27.27
C THR A 38 82.13 -3.78 -26.25
N HIS A 39 81.70 -3.91 -24.99
CA HIS A 39 82.14 -3.05 -23.86
C HIS A 39 83.60 -3.26 -23.41
N GLY A 40 84.44 -3.83 -24.27
CA GLY A 40 85.81 -4.20 -23.96
C GLY A 40 85.90 -5.17 -22.77
N ASN A 41 86.82 -4.90 -21.84
CA ASN A 41 86.96 -5.69 -20.60
C ASN A 41 86.08 -5.18 -19.44
N ARG A 42 85.18 -4.21 -19.66
CA ARG A 42 84.45 -3.52 -18.58
C ARG A 42 83.57 -4.48 -17.76
N TRP A 43 82.86 -5.38 -18.43
CA TRP A 43 81.96 -6.34 -17.80
C TRP A 43 82.40 -7.78 -18.10
N ARG A 44 83.10 -8.38 -17.13
CA ARG A 44 83.46 -9.80 -17.13
C ARG A 44 82.92 -10.48 -15.88
N MET A 45 82.48 -11.71 -16.03
CA MET A 45 81.92 -12.54 -14.97
C MET A 45 82.59 -13.90 -14.96
N GLY A 46 82.62 -14.58 -13.82
CA GLY A 46 83.11 -15.96 -13.73
C GLY A 46 82.15 -16.92 -14.41
N LEU A 47 82.69 -17.83 -15.23
CA LEU A 47 81.95 -18.91 -15.87
C LEU A 47 82.59 -20.26 -15.48
N SER A 48 81.82 -21.13 -14.83
CA SER A 48 82.29 -22.44 -14.34
C SER A 48 81.61 -23.60 -15.07
N THR A 49 81.61 -23.55 -16.40
CA THR A 49 81.12 -24.62 -17.28
C THR A 49 82.04 -24.78 -18.50
N VAL A 50 81.89 -25.88 -19.24
CA VAL A 50 82.67 -26.14 -20.45
C VAL A 50 82.17 -25.24 -21.58
N PHE A 51 83.04 -24.36 -22.05
CA PHE A 51 82.77 -23.51 -23.21
C PHE A 51 83.02 -24.30 -24.50
N TYR A 52 82.04 -24.31 -25.40
CA TYR A 52 82.07 -25.08 -26.64
C TYR A 52 81.99 -24.18 -27.87
N ASP A 53 83.04 -24.24 -28.67
CA ASP A 53 83.14 -23.54 -29.94
C ASP A 53 82.54 -24.44 -31.03
N ARG A 54 81.29 -24.16 -31.42
CA ARG A 54 80.57 -24.92 -32.47
C ARG A 54 81.17 -24.75 -33.87
N TYR A 55 81.91 -23.66 -34.12
CA TYR A 55 82.53 -23.39 -35.42
C TYR A 55 83.84 -24.17 -35.59
N LEU A 56 84.74 -24.11 -34.61
CA LEU A 56 85.98 -24.90 -34.61
C LEU A 56 85.78 -26.34 -34.12
N GLN A 57 84.61 -26.67 -33.56
CA GLN A 57 84.26 -27.96 -32.95
C GLN A 57 85.18 -28.34 -31.76
N THR A 58 85.59 -27.36 -30.96
CA THR A 58 86.54 -27.55 -29.84
C THR A 58 85.97 -27.11 -28.49
N GLN A 59 86.40 -27.77 -27.41
CA GLN A 59 86.19 -27.28 -26.05
C GLN A 59 87.29 -26.27 -25.70
N ARG A 60 86.92 -25.18 -25.01
CA ARG A 60 87.85 -24.15 -24.55
C ARG A 60 87.74 -23.98 -23.03
N ASN A 61 88.89 -23.86 -22.37
CA ASN A 61 88.97 -23.52 -20.94
C ASN A 61 88.78 -22.01 -20.75
N ILE A 62 87.53 -21.53 -20.84
CA ILE A 62 87.16 -20.15 -20.58
C ILE A 62 86.63 -20.04 -19.15
N THR A 63 87.33 -19.28 -18.31
CA THR A 63 86.94 -19.03 -16.91
C THR A 63 86.18 -17.73 -16.70
N SER A 64 86.06 -16.90 -17.74
CA SER A 64 85.30 -15.65 -17.70
C SER A 64 84.53 -15.37 -18.98
N ILE A 65 83.25 -15.02 -18.85
CA ILE A 65 82.40 -14.54 -19.96
C ILE A 65 82.41 -13.00 -20.01
N ARG A 66 82.28 -12.43 -21.22
CA ARG A 66 82.09 -10.99 -21.47
C ARG A 66 80.62 -10.74 -21.78
N ILE A 67 80.08 -9.62 -21.32
CA ILE A 67 78.77 -9.13 -21.75
C ILE A 67 78.95 -8.28 -23.00
N ASP A 68 78.26 -8.65 -24.08
CA ASP A 68 78.19 -7.90 -25.33
C ASP A 68 76.76 -7.44 -25.59
N ASN A 69 76.61 -6.25 -26.19
CA ASN A 69 75.31 -5.76 -26.63
C ASN A 69 75.06 -6.25 -28.05
N PHE A 70 74.02 -7.05 -28.25
CA PHE A 70 73.61 -7.53 -29.57
C PHE A 70 72.39 -6.74 -30.07
N SER A 71 72.48 -6.25 -31.30
CA SER A 71 71.30 -5.81 -32.04
C SER A 71 71.23 -6.48 -33.39
N ILE A 72 70.04 -6.89 -33.83
CA ILE A 72 69.83 -7.47 -35.14
C ILE A 72 68.73 -6.69 -35.84
N ASN A 73 69.08 -6.12 -36.99
CA ASN A 73 68.23 -5.21 -37.75
C ASN A 73 67.60 -4.07 -36.91
N GLY A 74 68.32 -3.60 -35.88
CA GLY A 74 67.90 -2.52 -34.98
C GLY A 74 67.04 -2.94 -33.78
N GLN A 75 66.68 -4.23 -33.67
CA GLN A 75 66.04 -4.79 -32.46
C GLN A 75 67.11 -5.23 -31.46
N ASN A 76 66.84 -5.11 -30.15
CA ASN A 76 67.74 -5.65 -29.11
C ASN A 76 67.62 -7.18 -29.06
N ALA A 77 68.74 -7.86 -28.87
CA ALA A 77 68.81 -9.32 -28.73
C ALA A 77 69.73 -9.71 -27.58
N TYR A 78 69.46 -10.88 -26.98
CA TYR A 78 70.21 -11.42 -25.86
C TYR A 78 70.76 -12.80 -26.23
N CYS A 79 71.99 -13.10 -25.82
CA CYS A 79 72.53 -14.45 -25.86
C CYS A 79 71.74 -15.37 -24.92
N VAL A 80 71.42 -16.57 -25.37
CA VAL A 80 70.81 -17.64 -24.55
C VAL A 80 71.73 -18.84 -24.34
N GLU A 81 72.95 -18.83 -24.87
CA GLU A 81 73.92 -19.92 -24.72
C GLU A 81 75.27 -19.36 -24.23
N PRO A 82 75.43 -19.01 -22.94
CA PRO A 82 76.62 -18.32 -22.42
C PRO A 82 77.91 -19.13 -22.56
N ASN A 83 77.81 -20.43 -22.80
CA ASN A 83 78.93 -21.32 -23.00
C ASN A 83 79.22 -21.63 -24.48
N VAL A 84 78.69 -20.85 -25.43
CA VAL A 84 78.92 -21.02 -26.88
C VAL A 84 79.51 -19.74 -27.48
N GLU A 85 80.46 -19.88 -28.40
CA GLU A 85 81.10 -18.74 -29.08
C GLU A 85 80.18 -18.06 -30.11
N ILE A 86 80.41 -16.77 -30.38
CA ILE A 86 79.80 -16.07 -31.52
C ILE A 86 80.85 -15.55 -32.50
N TYR A 87 80.61 -15.81 -33.78
CA TYR A 87 81.37 -15.28 -34.91
C TYR A 87 80.47 -14.32 -35.71
N PRO A 88 80.61 -12.99 -35.56
CA PRO A 88 79.80 -12.00 -36.28
C PRO A 88 79.94 -12.06 -37.82
N SER A 89 81.00 -12.69 -38.32
CA SER A 89 81.21 -12.95 -39.75
C SER A 89 80.34 -14.08 -40.32
N ILE A 90 79.64 -14.83 -39.47
CA ILE A 90 78.72 -15.91 -39.88
C ILE A 90 77.29 -15.37 -39.84
N ALA A 91 76.62 -15.39 -40.99
CA ALA A 91 75.24 -14.94 -41.12
C ALA A 91 74.29 -15.79 -40.26
N MET A 92 73.33 -15.13 -39.61
CA MET A 92 72.30 -15.79 -38.80
C MET A 92 70.92 -15.71 -39.48
N GLU A 93 70.17 -16.78 -39.29
CA GLU A 93 68.78 -16.92 -39.73
C GLU A 93 67.85 -16.22 -38.73
N ILE A 94 66.95 -15.36 -39.21
CA ILE A 94 65.88 -14.80 -38.37
C ILE A 94 64.70 -15.77 -38.37
N LEU A 95 64.43 -16.36 -37.21
CA LEU A 95 63.30 -17.23 -36.95
C LEU A 95 62.26 -16.48 -36.10
N ASP A 96 60.98 -16.66 -36.40
CA ASP A 96 59.87 -16.10 -35.64
C ASP A 96 58.90 -17.19 -35.16
N GLY A 97 57.99 -16.81 -34.24
CA GLY A 97 56.90 -17.66 -33.77
C GLY A 97 57.36 -19.06 -33.33
N GLN A 98 56.76 -20.11 -33.89
CA GLN A 98 57.10 -21.49 -33.55
C GLN A 98 58.53 -21.88 -33.96
N ALA A 99 59.10 -21.29 -35.02
CA ALA A 99 60.47 -21.58 -35.42
C ALA A 99 61.48 -21.01 -34.40
N ALA A 100 61.20 -19.81 -33.87
CA ALA A 100 61.97 -19.23 -32.77
C ALA A 100 61.91 -20.09 -31.50
N LEU A 101 60.71 -20.54 -31.11
CA LEU A 101 60.52 -21.42 -29.96
C LEU A 101 61.28 -22.75 -30.12
N ASN A 102 61.21 -23.37 -31.30
CA ASN A 102 61.92 -24.62 -31.57
C ASN A 102 63.46 -24.45 -31.46
N ALA A 103 64.01 -23.29 -31.83
CA ALA A 103 65.44 -23.01 -31.66
C ALA A 103 65.82 -22.89 -30.17
N LEU A 104 64.99 -22.22 -29.36
CA LEU A 104 65.18 -22.14 -27.91
C LEU A 104 65.03 -23.50 -27.20
N HIS A 105 64.08 -24.33 -27.62
CA HIS A 105 63.95 -25.72 -27.16
C HIS A 105 65.19 -26.54 -27.51
N THR A 106 65.76 -26.34 -28.70
CA THR A 106 67.01 -26.98 -29.15
C THR A 106 68.22 -26.53 -28.32
N ALA A 107 68.22 -25.27 -27.86
CA ALA A 107 69.19 -24.73 -26.90
C ALA A 107 68.94 -25.20 -25.44
N GLY A 108 67.95 -26.09 -25.19
CA GLY A 108 67.72 -26.72 -23.89
C GLY A 108 66.70 -26.03 -22.98
N TYR A 109 66.02 -24.99 -23.45
CA TYR A 109 65.03 -24.26 -22.66
C TYR A 109 63.65 -24.91 -22.68
N SER A 110 62.98 -24.93 -21.52
CA SER A 110 61.55 -25.27 -21.41
C SER A 110 60.65 -24.06 -21.63
N ASP A 111 59.37 -24.26 -21.96
CA ASP A 111 58.40 -23.17 -22.13
C ASP A 111 58.30 -22.24 -20.91
N SER A 112 58.39 -22.81 -19.69
CA SER A 112 58.39 -22.01 -18.45
C SER A 112 59.61 -21.09 -18.37
N GLN A 113 60.78 -21.57 -18.79
CA GLN A 113 62.01 -20.77 -18.82
C GLN A 113 61.99 -19.73 -19.95
N ILE A 114 61.41 -20.05 -21.11
CA ILE A 114 61.22 -19.09 -22.20
C ILE A 114 60.29 -17.96 -21.75
N ASN A 115 59.19 -18.28 -21.06
CA ASN A 115 58.28 -17.29 -20.48
C ASN A 115 58.96 -16.44 -19.40
N GLU A 116 59.82 -17.03 -18.56
CA GLU A 116 60.60 -16.28 -17.57
C GLU A 116 61.60 -15.32 -18.24
N MET A 117 62.36 -15.79 -19.25
CA MET A 117 63.26 -14.94 -20.04
C MET A 117 62.51 -13.80 -20.74
N ALA A 118 61.31 -14.06 -21.25
CA ALA A 118 60.46 -13.04 -21.84
C ALA A 118 60.01 -11.99 -20.80
N LEU A 119 59.62 -12.42 -19.60
CA LEU A 119 59.27 -11.51 -18.51
C LEU A 119 60.49 -10.68 -18.04
N ILE A 120 61.67 -11.29 -17.93
CA ILE A 120 62.94 -10.61 -17.62
C ILE A 120 63.26 -9.55 -18.68
N SER A 121 63.17 -9.91 -19.97
CA SER A 121 63.35 -9.00 -21.10
C SER A 121 62.35 -7.83 -21.07
N SER A 122 61.10 -8.10 -20.69
CA SER A 122 60.02 -7.11 -20.63
C SER A 122 60.20 -6.07 -19.52
N LEU A 123 60.84 -6.49 -18.42
CA LEU A 123 60.98 -5.72 -17.17
C LEU A 123 62.41 -5.25 -16.91
N GLY A 124 63.35 -5.55 -17.81
CA GLY A 124 64.75 -5.16 -17.76
C GLY A 124 65.06 -3.93 -18.60
N TYR A 125 65.97 -4.10 -19.56
CA TYR A 125 66.47 -3.04 -20.44
C TYR A 125 65.37 -2.37 -21.27
N GLY A 126 65.33 -1.04 -21.22
CA GLY A 126 64.30 -0.21 -21.87
C GLY A 126 62.97 -0.12 -21.13
N TYR A 127 62.72 -0.93 -20.10
CA TYR A 127 61.56 -0.74 -19.23
C TYR A 127 61.68 0.61 -18.48
N ALA A 128 60.58 1.38 -18.44
CA ALA A 128 60.53 2.73 -17.87
C ALA A 128 61.63 3.68 -18.40
N ASN A 129 62.06 3.50 -19.66
CA ASN A 129 63.16 4.22 -20.32
C ASN A 129 64.56 4.01 -19.70
N ASP A 130 64.78 2.94 -18.91
CA ASP A 130 66.11 2.58 -18.41
C ASP A 130 66.93 1.87 -19.51
N PHE A 131 67.54 2.68 -20.37
CA PHE A 131 68.48 2.24 -21.42
C PHE A 131 69.95 2.28 -20.94
N SER A 132 70.22 2.10 -19.65
CA SER A 132 71.59 2.05 -19.13
C SER A 132 72.31 0.76 -19.54
N GLU A 133 73.64 0.84 -19.71
CA GLU A 133 74.49 -0.31 -20.00
C GLU A 133 74.43 -1.34 -18.87
N GLU A 134 74.33 -0.87 -17.62
CA GLU A 134 74.20 -1.71 -16.43
C GLU A 134 72.86 -2.46 -16.41
N MET A 135 71.76 -1.85 -16.88
CA MET A 135 70.47 -2.54 -17.02
C MET A 135 70.50 -3.54 -18.20
N ASN A 136 71.18 -3.24 -19.31
CA ASN A 136 71.34 -4.20 -20.41
C ASN A 136 72.11 -5.44 -19.93
N ALA A 137 73.26 -5.22 -19.31
CA ALA A 137 74.08 -6.25 -18.70
C ALA A 137 73.30 -7.08 -17.66
N ALA A 138 72.56 -6.45 -16.75
CA ALA A 138 71.74 -7.16 -15.78
C ALA A 138 70.63 -8.00 -16.42
N THR A 139 70.00 -7.50 -17.48
CA THR A 139 68.96 -8.24 -18.23
C THR A 139 69.56 -9.48 -18.90
N GLN A 140 70.70 -9.32 -19.58
CA GLN A 140 71.44 -10.41 -20.20
C GLN A 140 71.88 -11.48 -19.18
N VAL A 141 72.40 -11.05 -18.03
CA VAL A 141 72.80 -11.96 -16.95
C VAL A 141 71.61 -12.69 -16.36
N ARG A 142 70.52 -11.97 -16.08
CA ARG A 142 69.33 -12.57 -15.47
C ARG A 142 68.63 -13.56 -16.41
N ILE A 143 68.70 -13.32 -17.73
CA ILE A 143 68.31 -14.28 -18.78
C ILE A 143 69.16 -15.55 -18.71
N TRP A 144 70.50 -15.44 -18.64
CA TRP A 144 71.36 -16.62 -18.51
C TRP A 144 71.08 -17.38 -17.20
N GLN A 145 70.81 -16.69 -16.10
CA GLN A 145 70.51 -17.31 -14.80
C GLN A 145 69.27 -18.23 -14.81
N VAL A 146 68.35 -18.10 -15.78
CA VAL A 146 67.15 -18.96 -15.92
C VAL A 146 67.51 -20.44 -16.17
N HIS A 147 68.66 -20.72 -16.78
CA HIS A 147 69.12 -22.09 -17.06
C HIS A 147 70.56 -22.36 -16.59
N PHE A 148 71.40 -21.33 -16.55
CA PHE A 148 72.84 -21.41 -16.23
C PHE A 148 73.20 -20.72 -14.90
N GLY A 149 72.23 -20.50 -14.00
CA GLY A 149 72.42 -19.78 -12.74
C GLY A 149 73.60 -20.30 -11.89
N ASP A 150 73.67 -21.61 -11.69
CA ASP A 150 74.70 -22.25 -10.84
C ASP A 150 76.13 -22.16 -11.39
N VAL A 151 76.32 -21.80 -12.67
CA VAL A 151 77.63 -21.72 -13.32
C VAL A 151 78.11 -20.30 -13.61
N ILE A 152 77.34 -19.29 -13.15
CA ILE A 152 77.65 -17.86 -13.31
C ILE A 152 78.02 -17.29 -11.95
N SER A 153 79.19 -16.64 -11.86
CA SER A 153 79.76 -16.15 -10.61
C SER A 153 80.47 -14.80 -10.79
N ASN A 154 80.92 -14.20 -9.68
CA ASN A 154 81.64 -12.91 -9.68
C ASN A 154 80.89 -11.79 -10.43
N ILE A 155 79.57 -11.70 -10.22
CA ILE A 155 78.71 -10.66 -10.80
C ILE A 155 79.11 -9.31 -10.17
N PRO A 156 79.42 -8.27 -10.96
CA PRO A 156 79.69 -6.93 -10.42
C PRO A 156 78.51 -6.37 -9.62
N ALA A 157 78.79 -5.60 -8.57
CA ALA A 157 77.78 -5.19 -7.59
C ALA A 157 76.71 -4.23 -8.14
N ASP A 158 77.08 -3.39 -9.11
CA ASP A 158 76.17 -2.52 -9.88
C ASP A 158 75.24 -3.33 -10.79
N ILE A 159 75.76 -4.37 -11.46
CA ILE A 159 74.96 -5.32 -12.23
C ILE A 159 74.01 -6.11 -11.32
N GLN A 160 74.48 -6.58 -10.15
CA GLN A 160 73.62 -7.27 -9.18
C GLN A 160 72.48 -6.37 -8.68
N ALA A 161 72.76 -5.11 -8.34
CA ALA A 161 71.73 -4.15 -7.93
C ALA A 161 70.65 -3.94 -9.01
N ARG A 162 71.01 -4.01 -10.30
CA ARG A 162 70.06 -3.96 -11.41
C ARG A 162 69.28 -5.28 -11.58
N ILE A 163 69.90 -6.43 -11.33
CA ILE A 163 69.21 -7.74 -11.28
C ILE A 163 68.16 -7.74 -10.16
N ASP A 164 68.46 -7.17 -9.00
CA ASP A 164 67.53 -7.07 -7.87
C ASP A 164 66.31 -6.20 -8.21
N VAL A 165 66.50 -5.11 -8.98
CA VAL A 165 65.40 -4.29 -9.53
C VAL A 165 64.53 -5.08 -10.51
N ILE A 166 65.11 -5.92 -11.38
CA ILE A 166 64.36 -6.80 -12.28
C ILE A 166 63.56 -7.83 -11.48
N ASN A 167 64.17 -8.47 -10.47
CA ASN A 167 63.51 -9.44 -9.62
C ASN A 167 62.34 -8.83 -8.82
N GLU A 168 62.48 -7.59 -8.34
CA GLU A 168 61.39 -6.88 -7.66
C GLU A 168 60.24 -6.54 -8.63
N ARG A 169 60.53 -6.13 -9.88
CA ARG A 169 59.50 -5.95 -10.92
C ARG A 169 58.77 -7.27 -11.21
N ILE A 170 59.49 -8.38 -11.32
CA ILE A 170 58.92 -9.73 -11.49
C ILE A 170 58.04 -10.11 -10.28
N ARG A 171 58.49 -9.85 -9.05
CA ARG A 171 57.71 -10.09 -7.83
C ARG A 171 56.39 -9.33 -7.86
N LYS A 172 56.42 -8.03 -8.17
CA LYS A 172 55.22 -7.18 -8.32
C LYS A 172 54.28 -7.73 -9.38
N MET A 173 54.79 -8.11 -10.56
CA MET A 173 54.02 -8.75 -11.64
C MET A 173 53.40 -10.10 -11.28
N ASN A 174 53.87 -10.77 -10.22
CA ASN A 174 53.32 -12.03 -9.72
C ASN A 174 52.50 -11.86 -8.42
N THR A 175 52.34 -10.63 -7.92
CA THR A 175 51.57 -10.35 -6.71
C THR A 175 50.16 -9.84 -7.08
N SER A 176 49.14 -10.21 -6.31
CA SER A 176 47.76 -9.71 -6.48
C SER A 176 47.54 -8.40 -5.69
N LEU A 177 46.59 -7.58 -6.12
CA LEU A 177 46.10 -6.47 -5.29
C LEU A 177 45.32 -7.03 -4.09
N SER A 178 45.38 -6.39 -2.92
CA SER A 178 44.66 -6.83 -1.72
C SER A 178 43.14 -6.98 -1.93
N PHE A 179 42.58 -6.11 -2.79
CA PHE A 179 41.16 -6.02 -3.14
C PHE A 179 40.81 -6.68 -4.48
N GLU A 180 41.72 -7.46 -5.08
CA GLU A 180 41.48 -8.12 -6.36
C GLU A 180 40.30 -9.11 -6.29
N ASN A 181 39.43 -9.07 -7.30
CA ASN A 181 38.20 -9.87 -7.44
C ASN A 181 37.13 -9.63 -6.35
N GLN A 182 37.27 -8.61 -5.51
CA GLN A 182 36.24 -8.19 -4.57
C GLN A 182 35.14 -7.36 -5.26
N THR A 183 33.98 -7.23 -4.60
CA THR A 183 32.94 -6.25 -4.95
C THR A 183 32.93 -5.14 -3.92
N VAL A 184 33.22 -3.92 -4.36
CA VAL A 184 33.21 -2.69 -3.56
C VAL A 184 31.81 -2.10 -3.59
N GLU A 185 31.18 -1.99 -2.43
CA GLU A 185 29.85 -1.38 -2.32
C GLU A 185 29.97 0.13 -2.04
N LEU A 186 29.37 0.95 -2.89
CA LEU A 186 29.31 2.39 -2.78
C LEU A 186 27.97 2.79 -2.16
N ASN A 187 28.02 3.59 -1.09
CA ASN A 187 26.81 3.98 -0.34
C ASN A 187 26.08 5.18 -0.97
N GLY A 188 26.10 5.34 -2.29
CA GLY A 188 25.40 6.42 -3.01
C GLY A 188 26.23 7.08 -4.12
N TYR A 189 25.74 8.24 -4.59
CA TYR A 189 26.27 8.96 -5.75
C TYR A 189 27.01 10.26 -5.41
N GLY A 190 28.13 10.50 -6.10
CA GLY A 190 28.96 11.69 -5.98
C GLY A 190 30.13 11.53 -5.02
N GLU A 191 31.04 12.50 -5.07
CA GLU A 191 32.35 12.46 -4.38
C GLU A 191 32.25 12.31 -2.85
N LYS A 192 31.11 12.70 -2.24
CA LYS A 192 30.87 12.56 -0.80
C LYS A 192 30.74 11.12 -0.31
N TYR A 193 30.37 10.18 -1.20
CA TYR A 193 30.33 8.74 -0.87
C TYR A 193 31.56 7.99 -1.44
N ALA A 194 32.65 8.70 -1.73
CA ALA A 194 33.85 8.07 -2.27
C ALA A 194 34.44 7.05 -1.30
N VAL A 195 34.60 5.81 -1.76
CA VAL A 195 35.25 4.74 -1.02
C VAL A 195 36.74 4.77 -1.31
N THR A 196 37.55 4.70 -0.25
CA THR A 196 39.02 4.55 -0.36
C THR A 196 39.40 3.10 -0.10
N LEU A 197 40.09 2.50 -1.07
CA LEU A 197 40.70 1.18 -0.99
C LEU A 197 42.21 1.33 -0.74
N GLU A 198 42.77 0.50 0.13
CA GLU A 198 44.21 0.42 0.38
C GLU A 198 44.76 -0.93 -0.10
N ASP A 199 45.77 -0.90 -0.96
CA ASP A 199 46.49 -2.10 -1.35
C ASP A 199 47.54 -2.47 -0.30
N THR A 200 47.15 -3.35 0.62
CA THR A 200 48.02 -3.85 1.70
C THR A 200 49.18 -4.71 1.21
N ASN A 201 49.18 -5.15 -0.05
CA ASN A 201 50.33 -5.81 -0.69
C ASN A 201 51.35 -4.80 -1.25
N GLY A 202 50.98 -3.51 -1.33
CA GLY A 202 51.89 -2.41 -1.60
C GLY A 202 52.37 -2.26 -3.05
N ILE A 203 51.64 -2.82 -4.02
CA ILE A 203 52.01 -2.87 -5.45
C ILE A 203 51.14 -1.98 -6.35
N LEU A 204 49.98 -1.49 -5.90
CA LEU A 204 49.06 -0.65 -6.70
C LEU A 204 49.76 0.58 -7.32
N SER A 205 50.78 1.13 -6.68
CA SER A 205 51.59 2.24 -7.23
C SER A 205 52.19 1.91 -8.60
N ASP A 206 52.50 0.64 -8.86
CA ASP A 206 53.04 0.11 -10.09
C ASP A 206 51.98 -0.29 -11.14
N TYR A 207 50.69 -0.26 -10.80
CA TYR A 207 49.60 -0.57 -11.74
C TYR A 207 49.10 0.66 -12.52
N VAL A 208 48.77 0.47 -13.80
CA VAL A 208 48.18 1.47 -14.69
C VAL A 208 46.68 1.21 -14.80
N LEU A 209 45.84 2.22 -14.59
CA LEU A 209 44.39 2.12 -14.79
C LEU A 209 44.10 1.88 -16.28
N ASN A 210 43.34 0.82 -16.58
CA ASN A 210 42.98 0.42 -17.94
C ASN A 210 41.48 0.61 -18.23
N SER A 211 40.62 0.53 -17.21
CA SER A 211 39.19 0.86 -17.36
C SER A 211 38.93 2.36 -17.36
N SER A 212 38.09 2.82 -18.31
CA SER A 212 37.41 4.11 -18.26
C SER A 212 35.91 3.85 -18.44
N ILE A 213 35.10 4.28 -17.46
CA ILE A 213 33.64 4.10 -17.45
C ILE A 213 33.02 5.48 -17.23
N ALA A 214 32.05 5.86 -18.06
CA ALA A 214 31.44 7.18 -18.00
C ALA A 214 30.79 7.44 -16.62
N GLY A 215 31.14 8.58 -16.00
CA GLY A 215 30.66 8.98 -14.68
C GLY A 215 31.20 8.18 -13.49
N VAL A 216 32.14 7.26 -13.71
CA VAL A 216 32.86 6.53 -12.65
C VAL A 216 34.26 7.12 -12.51
N HIS A 217 34.57 7.61 -11.32
CA HIS A 217 35.82 8.29 -11.03
C HIS A 217 36.73 7.41 -10.21
N VAL A 218 37.99 7.31 -10.64
CA VAL A 218 39.01 6.45 -10.03
C VAL A 218 40.31 7.26 -9.87
N GLU A 219 40.56 7.74 -8.66
CA GLU A 219 41.78 8.48 -8.32
C GLU A 219 42.78 7.55 -7.64
N LYS A 220 43.97 7.38 -8.23
CA LYS A 220 45.05 6.57 -7.66
C LYS A 220 46.10 7.46 -7.00
N ASN A 221 46.41 7.25 -5.73
CA ASN A 221 47.49 7.93 -5.01
C ASN A 221 48.39 6.90 -4.29
N GLY A 222 49.57 6.64 -4.86
CA GLY A 222 50.47 5.60 -4.37
C GLY A 222 49.78 4.23 -4.34
N ASN A 223 49.67 3.65 -3.14
CA ASN A 223 48.98 2.38 -2.89
C ASN A 223 47.54 2.54 -2.36
N THR A 224 46.95 3.73 -2.51
CA THR A 224 45.53 3.98 -2.24
C THR A 224 44.77 4.31 -3.51
N LEU A 225 43.49 3.96 -3.53
CA LEU A 225 42.57 4.25 -4.62
C LEU A 225 41.27 4.81 -4.07
N ARG A 226 40.78 5.91 -4.62
CA ARG A 226 39.51 6.53 -4.26
C ARG A 226 38.52 6.40 -5.42
N LEU A 227 37.31 5.92 -5.12
CA LEU A 227 36.30 5.54 -6.10
C LEU A 227 34.95 6.18 -5.77
N TRP A 228 34.31 6.83 -6.74
CA TRP A 228 32.90 7.23 -6.66
C TRP A 228 32.21 7.21 -8.03
N VAL A 229 30.88 7.33 -8.03
CA VAL A 229 30.02 7.24 -9.22
C VAL A 229 29.04 8.41 -9.24
N GLU A 230 28.84 9.06 -10.40
CA GLU A 230 27.87 10.15 -10.57
C GLU A 230 26.43 9.61 -10.75
N LYS A 231 25.40 10.34 -10.26
CA LYS A 231 23.99 9.92 -10.40
C LYS A 231 23.60 9.85 -11.88
N GLY A 232 23.04 8.72 -12.31
CA GLY A 232 22.73 8.42 -13.72
C GLY A 232 23.84 7.69 -14.50
N SER A 233 24.95 7.34 -13.84
CA SER A 233 25.98 6.45 -14.40
C SER A 233 25.63 4.97 -14.24
N ALA A 234 26.50 4.06 -14.70
CA ALA A 234 26.34 2.64 -14.44
C ALA A 234 26.41 2.33 -12.93
N GLU A 235 25.41 1.64 -12.41
CA GLU A 235 25.27 1.32 -10.98
C GLU A 235 26.15 0.15 -10.56
N SER A 236 26.74 -0.57 -11.52
CA SER A 236 27.77 -1.59 -11.27
C SER A 236 28.69 -1.74 -12.47
N GLY A 237 29.88 -2.29 -12.24
CA GLY A 237 30.85 -2.56 -13.29
C GLY A 237 32.17 -3.07 -12.74
N THR A 238 33.15 -3.25 -13.63
CA THR A 238 34.48 -3.78 -13.30
C THR A 238 35.55 -2.74 -13.58
N ILE A 239 36.32 -2.36 -12.55
CA ILE A 239 37.52 -1.53 -12.69
C ILE A 239 38.70 -2.46 -12.99
N THR A 240 39.52 -2.11 -13.98
CA THR A 240 40.64 -2.95 -14.46
C THR A 240 41.95 -2.19 -14.50
N PHE A 241 43.03 -2.89 -14.19
CA PHE A 241 44.39 -2.37 -14.17
C PHE A 241 45.36 -3.32 -14.86
N ASP A 242 46.37 -2.76 -15.52
CA ASP A 242 47.52 -3.50 -16.05
C ASP A 242 48.75 -3.24 -15.17
N GLY A 243 49.47 -4.28 -14.75
CA GLY A 243 50.66 -4.17 -13.91
C GLY A 243 51.89 -3.69 -14.69
N LEU A 244 52.64 -2.74 -14.10
CA LEU A 244 53.88 -2.12 -14.57
C LEU A 244 53.80 -1.31 -15.89
N TYR A 245 53.05 -1.75 -16.88
CA TYR A 245 52.92 -1.08 -18.18
C TYR A 245 51.55 -1.35 -18.79
N SER A 246 51.10 -0.48 -19.72
CA SER A 246 49.84 -0.70 -20.41
C SER A 246 49.90 -1.95 -21.29
N ARG A 247 48.81 -2.73 -21.33
CA ARG A 247 48.66 -3.88 -22.23
C ARG A 247 48.87 -3.49 -23.70
N ASN A 248 48.61 -2.25 -24.08
CA ASN A 248 48.82 -1.77 -25.44
C ASN A 248 50.31 -1.68 -25.85
N GLU A 249 51.24 -1.75 -24.89
CA GLU A 249 52.68 -1.86 -25.15
C GLU A 249 53.17 -3.32 -25.29
N ALA A 250 52.34 -4.30 -24.94
CA ALA A 250 52.69 -5.72 -25.00
C ALA A 250 52.87 -6.18 -26.46
N ASN A 251 53.93 -6.94 -26.70
CA ASN A 251 54.25 -7.58 -27.96
C ASN A 251 54.91 -8.94 -27.68
N ASN A 252 54.13 -10.03 -27.74
CA ASN A 252 54.60 -11.38 -27.39
C ASN A 252 55.44 -12.04 -28.51
N ASN A 253 56.15 -11.25 -29.31
CA ASN A 253 56.88 -11.73 -30.48
C ASN A 253 58.28 -12.19 -30.10
N CYS A 254 58.42 -13.49 -29.82
CA CYS A 254 59.72 -14.14 -29.75
C CYS A 254 60.33 -14.27 -31.15
N ILE A 255 61.53 -13.74 -31.32
CA ILE A 255 62.39 -13.86 -32.49
C ILE A 255 63.70 -14.50 -32.04
N ALA A 256 64.08 -15.63 -32.64
CA ALA A 256 65.37 -16.26 -32.41
C ALA A 256 66.27 -16.01 -33.63
N TYR A 257 67.54 -15.73 -33.37
CA TYR A 257 68.55 -15.52 -34.37
C TYR A 257 69.54 -16.66 -34.26
N PHE A 258 69.51 -17.53 -35.26
CA PHE A 258 70.07 -18.87 -35.16
C PHE A 258 71.09 -19.15 -36.25
N ASN A 259 72.15 -19.85 -35.88
CA ASN A 259 73.02 -20.57 -36.80
C ASN A 259 73.63 -21.75 -36.03
N PRO A 260 73.66 -22.99 -36.57
CA PRO A 260 74.23 -24.14 -35.89
C PRO A 260 75.70 -23.99 -35.43
N GLN A 261 76.44 -23.01 -35.96
CA GLN A 261 77.85 -22.75 -35.64
C GLN A 261 78.09 -21.59 -34.67
N ASN A 262 77.09 -20.76 -34.38
CA ASN A 262 77.16 -19.64 -33.42
C ASN A 262 76.24 -19.90 -32.22
N GLN A 263 76.44 -19.19 -31.11
CA GLN A 263 75.43 -19.09 -30.04
C GLN A 263 74.07 -18.59 -30.59
N THR A 264 72.97 -19.08 -30.04
CA THR A 264 71.63 -18.55 -30.33
C THR A 264 71.46 -17.21 -29.63
N LEU A 265 70.95 -16.21 -30.35
CA LEU A 265 70.47 -14.96 -29.76
C LEU A 265 68.93 -14.91 -29.82
N ALA A 266 68.28 -14.22 -28.90
CA ALA A 266 66.82 -14.10 -28.86
C ALA A 266 66.37 -12.68 -28.48
N SER A 267 65.29 -12.23 -29.11
CA SER A 267 64.48 -11.10 -28.67
C SER A 267 63.11 -11.63 -28.28
N PHE A 268 62.63 -11.31 -27.09
CA PHE A 268 61.40 -11.92 -26.54
C PHE A 268 60.17 -11.01 -26.62
N GLY A 269 60.36 -9.74 -27.00
CA GLY A 269 59.32 -8.71 -26.93
C GLY A 269 58.90 -8.35 -25.50
N LYS A 270 57.79 -7.62 -25.37
CA LYS A 270 57.11 -7.37 -24.08
C LYS A 270 55.99 -8.38 -23.85
N THR A 271 56.01 -9.12 -22.76
CA THR A 271 54.90 -10.02 -22.38
C THR A 271 53.60 -9.26 -22.13
N THR A 272 52.46 -9.94 -22.10
CA THR A 272 51.22 -9.32 -21.60
C THR A 272 51.37 -8.94 -20.10
N PRO A 273 51.06 -7.70 -19.66
CA PRO A 273 51.11 -7.34 -18.25
C PRO A 273 50.07 -8.11 -17.43
N ARG A 274 50.35 -8.33 -16.14
CA ARG A 274 49.38 -8.92 -15.20
C ARG A 274 48.17 -8.00 -15.12
N GLN A 275 46.97 -8.55 -15.30
CA GLN A 275 45.76 -7.81 -14.99
C GLN A 275 45.30 -8.06 -13.56
N ALA A 276 44.78 -6.99 -12.96
CA ALA A 276 44.01 -7.04 -11.74
C ALA A 276 42.68 -6.31 -11.98
N SER A 277 41.63 -6.74 -11.29
CA SER A 277 40.31 -6.13 -11.41
C SER A 277 39.54 -6.27 -10.11
N PHE A 278 38.62 -5.34 -9.85
CA PHE A 278 37.60 -5.46 -8.82
C PHE A 278 36.28 -4.96 -9.39
N ASN A 279 35.17 -5.45 -8.84
CA ASN A 279 33.83 -4.99 -9.21
C ASN A 279 33.39 -3.88 -8.26
N TYR A 280 32.55 -2.97 -8.72
CA TYR A 280 31.82 -2.06 -7.84
C TYR A 280 30.31 -2.26 -8.04
N ARG A 281 29.54 -1.93 -6.99
CA ARG A 281 28.11 -1.68 -7.09
C ARG A 281 27.73 -0.48 -6.23
N VAL A 282 26.79 0.33 -6.69
CA VAL A 282 26.08 1.29 -5.85
C VAL A 282 25.03 0.53 -5.06
N LYS A 283 24.85 0.87 -3.78
CA LYS A 283 23.73 0.37 -2.99
C LYS A 283 22.46 1.13 -3.35
N GLU A 284 21.33 0.43 -3.32
CA GLU A 284 20.05 1.11 -3.15
C GLU A 284 20.06 1.86 -1.81
N THR A 285 19.58 3.09 -1.86
CA THR A 285 19.57 4.03 -0.71
C THR A 285 18.26 4.79 -0.63
N GLU A 286 17.44 4.70 -1.67
CA GLU A 286 16.13 5.29 -1.85
C GLU A 286 15.14 4.15 -2.19
N GLY A 287 13.87 4.34 -1.86
CA GLY A 287 12.78 3.41 -2.17
C GLY A 287 11.44 4.13 -2.24
N ARG A 288 10.34 3.38 -2.31
CA ARG A 288 8.97 3.95 -2.33
C ARG A 288 8.05 3.24 -1.36
N ILE A 289 7.11 4.00 -0.83
CA ILE A 289 5.97 3.42 -0.09
C ILE A 289 4.80 3.37 -1.06
N GLN A 290 4.19 2.19 -1.19
CA GLN A 290 2.95 1.97 -1.91
C GLN A 290 1.81 1.80 -0.91
N VAL A 291 0.79 2.64 -1.00
CA VAL A 291 -0.45 2.50 -0.25
C VAL A 291 -1.49 1.81 -1.14
N ASN A 292 -2.07 0.73 -0.62
CA ASN A 292 -3.24 0.07 -1.20
C ASN A 292 -4.45 0.45 -0.33
N LYS A 293 -5.22 1.45 -0.77
CA LYS A 293 -6.37 1.96 -0.04
C LYS A 293 -7.62 1.17 -0.42
N ILE A 294 -8.22 0.50 0.56
CA ILE A 294 -9.43 -0.31 0.37
C ILE A 294 -10.60 0.16 1.24
N GLY A 295 -11.80 -0.25 0.87
CA GLY A 295 -13.05 -0.08 1.60
C GLY A 295 -14.19 -0.86 0.94
N GLU A 296 -15.29 -1.02 1.67
CA GLU A 296 -16.47 -1.75 1.17
C GLU A 296 -17.31 -0.91 0.20
N ALA A 297 -17.71 -1.50 -0.93
CA ALA A 297 -18.72 -0.96 -1.84
C ALA A 297 -19.87 -1.95 -2.06
N LEU A 298 -21.05 -1.43 -2.39
CA LEU A 298 -22.25 -2.25 -2.61
C LEU A 298 -22.04 -3.18 -3.82
N LYS A 299 -22.26 -4.47 -3.63
CA LYS A 299 -22.18 -5.49 -4.68
C LYS A 299 -23.56 -5.96 -5.13
N SER A 300 -24.41 -6.33 -4.18
CA SER A 300 -25.70 -6.98 -4.45
C SER A 300 -26.74 -6.58 -3.39
N ALA A 301 -28.02 -6.78 -3.70
CA ALA A 301 -29.08 -6.62 -2.72
C ALA A 301 -30.22 -7.63 -2.99
N ALA A 302 -30.75 -8.22 -1.93
CA ALA A 302 -31.89 -9.13 -2.00
C ALA A 302 -33.05 -8.57 -1.16
N VAL A 303 -34.12 -8.12 -1.84
CA VAL A 303 -35.36 -7.68 -1.20
C VAL A 303 -36.24 -8.89 -0.91
N THR A 304 -36.62 -9.08 0.36
CA THR A 304 -37.61 -10.07 0.79
C THR A 304 -38.85 -9.35 1.30
N THR A 305 -40.04 -9.90 1.05
CA THR A 305 -41.30 -9.33 1.56
C THR A 305 -42.24 -10.44 1.98
N GLU A 306 -42.61 -10.44 3.26
CA GLU A 306 -43.60 -11.36 3.83
C GLU A 306 -44.74 -10.53 4.42
N GLU A 307 -45.94 -10.70 3.87
CA GLU A 307 -47.13 -9.88 4.17
C GLU A 307 -46.88 -8.38 4.01
N LYS A 308 -46.65 -7.67 5.12
CA LYS A 308 -46.37 -6.22 5.22
C LYS A 308 -44.95 -5.91 5.69
N LYS A 309 -44.09 -6.92 5.81
CA LYS A 309 -42.71 -6.80 6.26
C LYS A 309 -41.77 -6.98 5.07
N THR A 310 -41.23 -5.88 4.58
CA THR A 310 -40.13 -5.85 3.63
C THR A 310 -38.81 -5.64 4.37
N LYS A 311 -37.76 -6.36 3.96
CA LYS A 311 -36.36 -6.11 4.33
C LYS A 311 -35.48 -6.28 3.10
N THR A 312 -34.32 -5.62 3.11
CA THR A 312 -33.28 -5.81 2.09
C THR A 312 -31.99 -6.26 2.74
N ALA A 313 -31.47 -7.40 2.31
CA ALA A 313 -30.10 -7.82 2.62
C ALA A 313 -29.16 -7.19 1.58
N PHE A 314 -28.34 -6.22 2.00
CA PHE A 314 -27.28 -5.64 1.17
C PHE A 314 -25.98 -6.45 1.33
N GLU A 315 -25.34 -6.79 0.23
CA GLU A 315 -24.03 -7.45 0.20
C GLU A 315 -22.97 -6.48 -0.31
N TYR A 316 -21.85 -6.42 0.39
CA TYR A 316 -20.73 -5.52 0.10
C TYR A 316 -19.47 -6.32 -0.25
N GLU A 317 -18.56 -5.72 -1.02
CA GLU A 317 -17.22 -6.26 -1.25
C GLU A 317 -16.14 -5.19 -1.16
N GLU A 318 -14.89 -5.60 -0.90
CA GLU A 318 -13.76 -4.68 -0.79
C GLU A 318 -13.27 -4.26 -2.19
N ILE A 319 -13.22 -2.95 -2.42
CA ILE A 319 -12.67 -2.33 -3.62
C ILE A 319 -11.55 -1.36 -3.27
N GLY A 320 -10.77 -0.95 -4.27
CA GLY A 320 -9.84 0.16 -4.16
C GLY A 320 -10.57 1.51 -4.07
N LEU A 321 -10.10 2.42 -3.21
CA LEU A 321 -10.72 3.74 -3.01
C LEU A 321 -9.91 4.85 -3.71
N GLU A 322 -10.47 5.44 -4.77
CA GLU A 322 -9.89 6.58 -5.50
C GLU A 322 -10.00 7.89 -4.71
N ASN A 323 -9.06 8.82 -4.90
CA ASN A 323 -9.08 10.18 -4.35
C ASN A 323 -8.96 10.28 -2.81
N THR A 324 -8.48 9.24 -2.12
CA THR A 324 -7.98 9.36 -0.74
C THR A 324 -6.58 9.97 -0.78
N GLN A 325 -6.31 10.96 0.08
CA GLN A 325 -5.02 11.66 0.15
C GLN A 325 -4.28 11.41 1.46
N PHE A 326 -2.98 11.12 1.36
CA PHE A 326 -2.07 10.98 2.49
C PHE A 326 -0.97 12.03 2.44
N GLU A 327 -0.67 12.63 3.60
CA GLU A 327 0.63 13.28 3.84
C GLU A 327 1.63 12.21 4.28
N VAL A 328 2.84 12.26 3.71
CA VAL A 328 3.97 11.40 4.12
C VAL A 328 4.92 12.27 4.92
N ILE A 329 5.18 11.87 6.16
CA ILE A 329 5.91 12.63 7.16
C ILE A 329 7.10 11.79 7.65
N ALA A 330 8.25 12.39 7.86
CA ALA A 330 9.40 11.72 8.46
C ALA A 330 9.14 11.44 9.96
N ALA A 331 9.18 10.17 10.36
CA ALA A 331 8.93 9.75 11.76
C ALA A 331 10.13 10.03 12.67
N GLU A 332 11.31 10.18 12.08
CA GLU A 332 12.61 10.42 12.71
C GLU A 332 13.48 11.30 11.82
N ASP A 333 14.66 11.74 12.29
CA ASP A 333 15.65 12.41 11.44
C ASP A 333 16.20 11.43 10.39
N ILE A 334 15.66 11.48 9.16
CA ILE A 334 16.06 10.64 8.04
C ILE A 334 17.44 11.07 7.55
N LYS A 335 18.36 10.12 7.42
CA LYS A 335 19.73 10.36 7.02
C LYS A 335 20.05 9.72 5.70
N ASP A 336 20.95 10.37 4.95
CA ASP A 336 21.65 9.70 3.87
C ASP A 336 22.71 8.72 4.42
N PRO A 337 23.35 7.92 3.57
CA PRO A 337 24.36 6.97 4.01
C PRO A 337 25.71 7.58 4.42
N ALA A 338 25.91 8.89 4.26
CA ALA A 338 27.04 9.61 4.86
C ALA A 338 26.73 10.07 6.30
N GLY A 339 25.45 9.97 6.72
CA GLY A 339 24.95 10.38 8.02
C GLY A 339 24.38 11.79 8.05
N ASP A 340 24.36 12.49 6.90
CA ASP A 340 23.76 13.82 6.77
C ASP A 340 22.23 13.71 6.80
N ILE A 341 21.58 14.62 7.51
CA ILE A 341 20.12 14.59 7.68
C ILE A 341 19.45 15.20 6.44
N VAL A 342 18.68 14.38 5.72
CA VAL A 342 17.97 14.75 4.49
C VAL A 342 16.60 15.33 4.80
N TYR A 343 15.88 14.72 5.75
CA TYR A 343 14.59 15.19 6.25
C TYR A 343 14.61 15.18 7.77
N LYS A 344 14.04 16.23 8.37
CA LYS A 344 13.89 16.36 9.83
C LYS A 344 12.72 15.53 10.31
N GLN A 345 12.77 15.06 11.56
CA GLN A 345 11.58 14.52 12.24
C GLN A 345 10.41 15.52 12.14
N ASP A 346 9.20 15.01 11.91
CA ASP A 346 7.95 15.74 11.67
C ASP A 346 7.91 16.57 10.36
N GLU A 347 8.94 16.48 9.51
CA GLU A 347 8.92 17.12 8.19
C GLU A 347 7.98 16.38 7.23
N LYS A 348 7.07 17.12 6.57
CA LYS A 348 6.27 16.56 5.48
C LYS A 348 7.13 16.45 4.22
N VAL A 349 7.40 15.22 3.80
CA VAL A 349 8.28 14.91 2.67
C VAL A 349 7.53 14.70 1.36
N ASP A 350 6.27 14.25 1.40
CA ASP A 350 5.46 13.99 0.20
C ASP A 350 3.96 14.16 0.46
N THR A 351 3.15 14.18 -0.60
CA THR A 351 1.68 14.11 -0.52
C THR A 351 1.15 13.30 -1.69
N ILE A 352 0.59 12.14 -1.39
CA ILE A 352 0.16 11.14 -2.37
C ILE A 352 -1.37 11.04 -2.41
N THR A 353 -1.95 10.71 -3.55
CA THR A 353 -3.39 10.55 -3.73
C THR A 353 -3.66 9.26 -4.51
N THR A 354 -4.67 8.50 -4.10
CA THR A 354 -4.96 7.17 -4.65
C THR A 354 -5.66 7.25 -6.00
N ASP A 355 -5.25 6.36 -6.91
CA ASP A 355 -5.83 6.21 -8.24
C ASP A 355 -7.12 5.37 -8.25
N GLN A 356 -7.67 5.13 -9.45
CA GLN A 356 -8.91 4.38 -9.67
C GLN A 356 -8.89 2.93 -9.14
N THR A 357 -7.71 2.40 -8.83
CA THR A 357 -7.52 1.07 -8.25
C THR A 357 -7.27 1.11 -6.74
N GLY A 358 -7.34 2.31 -6.13
CA GLY A 358 -7.02 2.55 -4.72
C GLY A 358 -5.51 2.65 -4.44
N VAL A 359 -4.65 2.70 -5.46
CA VAL A 359 -3.20 2.63 -5.28
C VAL A 359 -2.58 4.03 -5.30
N ALA A 360 -1.65 4.29 -4.38
CA ALA A 360 -0.82 5.49 -4.37
C ALA A 360 0.66 5.12 -4.13
N LEU A 361 1.59 5.75 -4.83
CA LEU A 361 3.03 5.60 -4.60
C LEU A 361 3.66 6.95 -4.25
N THR A 362 4.63 6.93 -3.34
CA THR A 362 5.50 8.07 -3.08
C THR A 362 6.48 8.33 -4.23
N LYS A 363 7.08 9.52 -4.23
CA LYS A 363 8.39 9.74 -4.86
C LYS A 363 9.46 8.81 -4.25
N ASP A 364 10.65 8.80 -4.84
CA ASP A 364 11.81 8.14 -4.25
C ASP A 364 12.21 8.83 -2.93
N LEU A 365 12.22 8.06 -1.84
CA LEU A 365 12.48 8.50 -0.48
C LEU A 365 13.68 7.72 0.09
N PRO A 366 14.63 8.35 0.82
CA PRO A 366 15.70 7.62 1.50
C PRO A 366 15.16 6.60 2.50
N PHE A 367 15.90 5.52 2.72
CA PHE A 367 15.53 4.52 3.73
C PHE A 367 15.46 5.11 5.15
N GLY A 368 14.49 4.65 5.94
CA GLY A 368 14.16 5.18 7.27
C GLY A 368 12.66 5.09 7.59
N LYS A 369 12.24 5.64 8.73
CA LYS A 369 10.84 5.54 9.19
C LYS A 369 9.99 6.74 8.80
N TYR A 370 8.80 6.45 8.28
CA TYR A 370 7.81 7.44 7.86
C TYR A 370 6.46 7.20 8.52
N ILE A 371 5.66 8.25 8.60
CA ILE A 371 4.27 8.25 9.00
C ILE A 371 3.43 8.56 7.76
N LEU A 372 2.47 7.69 7.46
CA LEU A 372 1.37 7.96 6.55
C LEU A 372 0.20 8.53 7.36
N LYS A 373 -0.22 9.74 7.03
CA LYS A 373 -1.35 10.41 7.67
C LYS A 373 -2.42 10.70 6.63
N GLU A 374 -3.58 10.05 6.76
CA GLU A 374 -4.71 10.34 5.89
C GLU A 374 -5.24 11.75 6.19
N VAL A 375 -5.33 12.59 5.17
CA VAL A 375 -5.81 13.99 5.30
C VAL A 375 -7.11 14.26 4.57
N GLN A 376 -7.51 13.36 3.67
CA GLN A 376 -8.80 13.38 2.98
C GLN A 376 -9.20 11.95 2.64
N ALA A 377 -10.35 11.49 3.14
CA ALA A 377 -10.94 10.22 2.73
C ALA A 377 -11.67 10.35 1.37
N THR A 378 -11.84 9.22 0.68
CA THR A 378 -12.81 9.09 -0.41
C THR A 378 -14.23 9.37 0.11
N VAL A 379 -15.04 10.09 -0.68
CA VAL A 379 -16.42 10.44 -0.32
C VAL A 379 -17.22 9.16 -0.02
N GLY A 380 -17.93 9.16 1.11
CA GLY A 380 -18.70 8.00 1.59
C GLY A 380 -17.95 7.07 2.56
N TYR A 381 -16.68 7.35 2.86
CA TYR A 381 -15.87 6.59 3.81
C TYR A 381 -15.41 7.44 4.99
N VAL A 382 -15.25 6.79 6.13
CA VAL A 382 -14.74 7.39 7.37
C VAL A 382 -13.25 7.65 7.24
N GLN A 383 -12.79 8.86 7.55
CA GLN A 383 -11.36 9.19 7.53
C GLN A 383 -10.62 8.47 8.66
N ASN A 384 -9.56 7.75 8.31
CA ASN A 384 -8.65 7.20 9.32
C ASN A 384 -7.82 8.34 9.95
N LYS A 385 -8.06 8.60 11.24
CA LYS A 385 -7.38 9.67 12.00
C LYS A 385 -6.13 9.19 12.75
N ASP A 386 -5.89 7.88 12.79
CA ASP A 386 -4.71 7.30 13.42
C ASP A 386 -3.51 7.30 12.44
N PRO A 387 -2.37 7.90 12.81
CA PRO A 387 -1.18 7.89 11.97
C PRO A 387 -0.60 6.46 11.81
N ILE A 388 -0.16 6.11 10.60
CA ILE A 388 0.33 4.77 10.28
C ILE A 388 1.85 4.83 10.05
N GLU A 389 2.60 4.23 10.97
CA GLU A 389 4.06 4.07 10.80
C GLU A 389 4.41 3.02 9.73
N VAL A 390 5.45 3.31 8.96
CA VAL A 390 6.04 2.44 7.95
C VAL A 390 7.57 2.63 7.92
N GLU A 391 8.31 1.51 7.97
CA GLU A 391 9.77 1.51 7.84
C GLU A 391 10.15 1.17 6.40
N LEU A 392 10.71 2.15 5.69
CA LEU A 392 11.15 2.01 4.30
C LEU A 392 12.60 1.49 4.30
N GLN A 393 12.78 0.27 3.83
CA GLN A 393 14.06 -0.42 3.73
C GLN A 393 14.09 -1.33 2.50
N ILE A 394 15.28 -1.74 2.07
CA ILE A 394 15.43 -2.81 1.09
C ILE A 394 15.00 -4.16 1.70
N SER A 395 14.18 -4.93 0.98
CA SER A 395 13.74 -6.26 1.41
C SER A 395 14.84 -7.32 1.19
N GLU A 396 14.66 -8.52 1.77
CA GLU A 396 15.61 -9.63 1.60
C GLU A 396 15.79 -10.08 0.14
N ASP A 397 14.75 -9.91 -0.69
CA ASP A 397 14.78 -10.20 -2.13
C ASP A 397 15.18 -8.99 -3.00
N GLY A 398 15.59 -7.88 -2.38
CA GLY A 398 16.15 -6.70 -3.04
C GLY A 398 15.14 -5.71 -3.61
N GLN A 399 13.86 -5.81 -3.24
CA GLN A 399 12.85 -4.81 -3.60
C GLN A 399 13.02 -3.55 -2.75
N THR A 400 12.77 -2.39 -3.35
CA THR A 400 12.80 -1.07 -2.70
C THR A 400 11.40 -0.48 -2.51
N VAL A 401 10.34 -1.27 -2.72
CA VAL A 401 8.95 -0.85 -2.55
C VAL A 401 8.34 -1.55 -1.33
N VAL A 402 7.93 -0.79 -0.33
CA VAL A 402 7.19 -1.29 0.84
C VAL A 402 5.70 -1.03 0.64
N GLN A 403 4.90 -2.09 0.65
CA GLN A 403 3.44 -2.01 0.49
C GLN A 403 2.72 -1.90 1.84
N LYS A 404 1.65 -1.10 1.89
CA LYS A 404 0.80 -0.93 3.06
C LYS A 404 -0.67 -0.90 2.68
N ASP A 405 -1.41 -1.93 3.12
CA ASP A 405 -2.86 -1.98 2.96
C ASP A 405 -3.54 -1.14 4.06
N ILE A 406 -4.48 -0.28 3.67
CA ILE A 406 -5.18 0.66 4.58
C ILE A 406 -6.68 0.62 4.28
N LYS A 407 -7.48 0.07 5.19
CA LYS A 407 -8.94 0.02 5.09
C LYS A 407 -9.60 1.25 5.72
N ASN A 408 -10.64 1.79 5.06
CA ASN A 408 -11.61 2.70 5.69
C ASN A 408 -12.96 2.02 5.73
N GLU A 409 -13.71 2.28 6.80
CA GLU A 409 -15.09 1.87 6.94
C GLU A 409 -16.01 2.80 6.12
N ARG A 410 -17.15 2.29 5.65
CA ARG A 410 -18.21 3.11 5.06
C ARG A 410 -18.85 3.99 6.12
N VAL A 411 -19.28 5.19 5.74
CA VAL A 411 -20.22 5.98 6.55
C VAL A 411 -21.58 5.26 6.56
N LYS A 412 -22.20 5.17 7.73
CA LYS A 412 -23.49 4.47 7.92
C LYS A 412 -24.67 5.44 7.99
N ILE A 413 -25.89 4.92 7.87
CA ILE A 413 -27.13 5.68 8.06
C ILE A 413 -27.86 5.17 9.30
N ALA A 414 -28.28 6.08 10.18
CA ALA A 414 -29.16 5.80 11.31
C ALA A 414 -30.45 6.62 11.17
N LEU A 415 -31.61 5.97 11.33
CA LEU A 415 -32.92 6.59 11.26
C LEU A 415 -33.52 6.68 12.67
N ASP A 416 -33.45 7.86 13.27
CA ASP A 416 -33.88 8.14 14.64
C ASP A 416 -35.30 8.75 14.63
N LEU A 417 -36.29 7.89 14.42
CA LEU A 417 -37.68 8.28 14.10
C LEU A 417 -38.63 8.12 15.29
N GLU A 418 -39.52 9.10 15.48
CA GLU A 418 -40.54 9.07 16.54
C GLU A 418 -41.93 9.41 15.99
N LYS A 419 -42.91 8.54 16.28
CA LYS A 419 -44.31 8.67 15.88
C LYS A 419 -45.17 9.17 17.04
N VAL A 420 -45.83 10.32 16.84
CA VAL A 420 -46.71 10.92 17.85
C VAL A 420 -48.08 11.35 17.31
N SER A 421 -49.00 11.59 18.23
CA SER A 421 -50.28 12.27 17.99
C SER A 421 -50.04 13.76 17.73
N ALA A 422 -50.58 14.30 16.64
CA ALA A 422 -50.42 15.70 16.27
C ALA A 422 -50.95 16.66 17.37
N SER A 423 -52.03 16.26 18.06
CA SER A 423 -52.69 17.06 19.09
C SER A 423 -52.10 16.86 20.49
N THR A 424 -51.89 15.61 20.93
CA THR A 424 -51.48 15.31 22.32
C THR A 424 -49.97 15.16 22.50
N LYS A 425 -49.21 15.02 21.40
CA LYS A 425 -47.77 14.66 21.36
C LYS A 425 -47.42 13.37 22.09
N LYS A 426 -48.40 12.51 22.39
CA LYS A 426 -48.16 11.16 22.93
C LYS A 426 -47.65 10.22 21.84
N PRO A 427 -46.81 9.23 22.20
CA PRO A 427 -46.34 8.21 21.25
C PRO A 427 -47.48 7.37 20.68
N LEU A 428 -47.36 6.97 19.41
CA LEU A 428 -48.34 6.13 18.73
C LEU A 428 -47.73 4.84 18.20
N GLN A 429 -48.35 3.71 18.55
CA GLN A 429 -47.94 2.37 18.13
C GLN A 429 -48.67 1.92 16.86
N ASN A 430 -48.04 1.03 16.09
CA ASN A 430 -48.58 0.31 14.93
C ASN A 430 -48.86 1.16 13.67
N ALA A 431 -48.25 2.33 13.50
CA ALA A 431 -48.14 2.93 12.17
C ALA A 431 -47.07 2.17 11.37
N LEU A 432 -47.37 1.78 10.13
CA LEU A 432 -46.43 1.14 9.22
C LEU A 432 -45.75 2.20 8.35
N TYR A 433 -44.43 2.28 8.43
CA TYR A 433 -43.61 3.12 7.55
C TYR A 433 -42.81 2.27 6.57
N GLY A 434 -42.64 2.78 5.36
CA GLY A 434 -41.76 2.24 4.34
C GLY A 434 -40.65 3.22 3.97
N LEU A 435 -39.43 2.71 3.89
CA LEU A 435 -38.27 3.39 3.33
C LEU A 435 -38.11 2.95 1.87
N TYR A 436 -38.14 3.90 0.94
CA TYR A 436 -38.03 3.65 -0.50
C TYR A 436 -36.77 4.31 -1.08
N LEU A 437 -36.22 3.75 -2.15
CA LEU A 437 -35.19 4.39 -2.96
C LEU A 437 -35.79 5.48 -3.85
N LYS A 438 -35.25 6.70 -3.82
CA LYS A 438 -35.70 7.82 -4.67
C LYS A 438 -34.89 7.94 -5.99
N GLU A 439 -33.80 7.19 -6.11
CA GLU A 439 -32.94 7.06 -7.29
C GLU A 439 -32.54 5.59 -7.52
N ASP A 440 -31.94 5.27 -8.67
CA ASP A 440 -31.37 3.94 -8.92
C ASP A 440 -30.15 3.73 -8.02
N LEU A 441 -30.16 2.66 -7.23
CA LEU A 441 -29.07 2.30 -6.33
C LEU A 441 -27.98 1.58 -7.11
N ASN A 442 -26.84 2.24 -7.29
CA ASN A 442 -25.68 1.70 -8.00
C ASN A 442 -24.74 0.96 -7.03
N GLY A 443 -24.26 -0.20 -7.47
CA GLY A 443 -23.13 -0.91 -6.91
C GLY A 443 -22.00 -1.06 -7.92
N VAL A 444 -21.00 -1.88 -7.57
CA VAL A 444 -19.78 -2.13 -8.37
C VAL A 444 -20.04 -2.62 -9.80
N ASP A 445 -21.05 -3.48 -9.99
CA ASP A 445 -21.41 -4.08 -11.28
C ASP A 445 -22.53 -3.31 -12.02
N GLY A 446 -22.95 -2.13 -11.53
CA GLY A 446 -24.03 -1.30 -12.08
C GLY A 446 -25.24 -1.18 -11.16
N ILE A 447 -26.44 -1.04 -11.72
CA ILE A 447 -27.67 -0.85 -10.93
C ILE A 447 -28.01 -2.15 -10.17
N VAL A 448 -28.05 -2.06 -8.83
CA VAL A 448 -28.35 -3.16 -7.91
C VAL A 448 -29.84 -3.20 -7.55
N LEU A 449 -30.44 -2.04 -7.27
CA LEU A 449 -31.89 -1.90 -7.12
C LEU A 449 -32.38 -0.67 -7.89
N PRO A 450 -33.53 -0.75 -8.59
CA PRO A 450 -34.10 0.39 -9.28
C PRO A 450 -34.72 1.39 -8.29
N LYS A 451 -34.87 2.62 -8.76
CA LYS A 451 -35.70 3.65 -8.14
C LYS A 451 -37.12 3.13 -7.80
N ASP A 452 -37.73 3.74 -6.78
CA ASP A 452 -39.05 3.47 -6.23
C ASP A 452 -39.19 2.09 -5.54
N THR A 453 -38.09 1.36 -5.39
CA THR A 453 -38.03 0.10 -4.60
C THR A 453 -38.23 0.37 -3.11
N LEU A 454 -39.19 -0.32 -2.50
CA LEU A 454 -39.35 -0.43 -1.04
C LEU A 454 -38.20 -1.29 -0.49
N VAL A 455 -37.28 -0.69 0.27
CA VAL A 455 -36.11 -1.41 0.81
C VAL A 455 -36.37 -2.01 2.18
N GLU A 456 -37.14 -1.32 3.03
CA GLU A 456 -37.49 -1.82 4.36
C GLU A 456 -38.81 -1.22 4.84
N THR A 457 -39.54 -1.98 5.67
CA THR A 457 -40.72 -1.49 6.39
C THR A 457 -40.57 -1.72 7.89
N SER A 458 -41.02 -0.77 8.69
CA SER A 458 -41.03 -0.90 10.15
C SER A 458 -42.30 -0.31 10.76
N TYR A 459 -42.72 -0.89 11.89
CA TYR A 459 -43.88 -0.41 12.66
C TYR A 459 -43.40 0.46 13.83
N SER A 460 -44.15 1.49 14.17
CA SER A 460 -43.92 2.23 15.43
C SER A 460 -44.22 1.35 16.66
N ASN A 461 -43.32 1.35 17.63
CA ASN A 461 -43.43 0.56 18.86
C ASN A 461 -44.29 1.26 19.94
N GLU A 462 -44.37 0.69 21.15
CA GLU A 462 -45.16 1.25 22.28
C GLU A 462 -44.70 2.66 22.69
N ASP A 463 -43.40 2.94 22.55
CA ASP A 463 -42.79 4.27 22.77
C ASP A 463 -42.87 5.18 21.53
N GLY A 464 -43.61 4.76 20.48
CA GLY A 464 -43.74 5.48 19.22
C GLY A 464 -42.48 5.46 18.34
N LYS A 465 -41.39 4.81 18.76
CA LYS A 465 -40.14 4.75 17.98
C LYS A 465 -40.29 3.79 16.80
N ILE A 466 -39.72 4.19 15.65
CA ILE A 466 -39.66 3.37 14.44
C ILE A 466 -38.18 3.05 14.18
N PHE A 467 -37.83 1.77 14.16
CA PHE A 467 -36.46 1.31 13.97
C PHE A 467 -36.31 0.62 12.62
N PHE A 468 -35.35 1.09 11.83
CA PHE A 468 -34.88 0.44 10.61
C PHE A 468 -33.48 -0.13 10.92
N ASP A 469 -33.25 -1.41 10.64
CA ASP A 469 -32.03 -2.13 11.07
C ASP A 469 -31.11 -2.58 9.91
N GLY A 470 -31.49 -2.30 8.66
CA GLY A 470 -30.66 -2.52 7.49
C GLY A 470 -29.34 -1.73 7.51
N ASP A 471 -28.26 -2.35 7.02
CA ASP A 471 -27.00 -1.67 6.71
C ASP A 471 -27.14 -0.95 5.36
N PHE A 472 -27.84 0.19 5.38
CA PHE A 472 -28.22 0.95 4.18
C PHE A 472 -27.02 1.59 3.48
N PRO A 473 -26.89 1.42 2.14
CA PRO A 473 -25.96 2.20 1.33
C PRO A 473 -26.24 3.71 1.36
N LEU A 474 -25.26 4.52 0.92
CA LEU A 474 -25.46 5.95 0.75
C LEU A 474 -26.21 6.24 -0.56
N ALA A 475 -27.45 6.72 -0.45
CA ALA A 475 -28.32 7.06 -1.59
C ALA A 475 -29.35 8.15 -1.21
N LEU A 476 -30.17 8.58 -2.18
CA LEU A 476 -31.44 9.24 -1.91
C LEU A 476 -32.51 8.23 -1.49
N TYR A 477 -33.09 8.45 -0.32
CA TYR A 477 -34.25 7.72 0.18
C TYR A 477 -35.46 8.64 0.34
N GLU A 478 -36.64 8.03 0.38
CA GLU A 478 -37.87 8.67 0.80
C GLU A 478 -38.62 7.79 1.83
N LEU A 479 -39.04 8.39 2.92
CA LEU A 479 -39.80 7.76 4.00
C LEU A 479 -41.29 8.14 3.84
N LYS A 480 -42.16 7.13 3.87
CA LYS A 480 -43.62 7.28 3.70
C LYS A 480 -44.36 6.49 4.78
N GLU A 481 -45.45 7.04 5.31
CA GLU A 481 -46.43 6.21 6.01
C GLU A 481 -47.19 5.37 4.97
N ILE A 482 -47.30 4.07 5.21
CA ILE A 482 -48.08 3.13 4.38
C ILE A 482 -49.45 2.89 5.04
N GLU A 483 -49.47 2.73 6.36
CA GLU A 483 -50.69 2.52 7.14
C GLU A 483 -50.64 3.33 8.45
N PRO A 484 -51.69 4.10 8.78
CA PRO A 484 -51.73 4.86 10.02
C PRO A 484 -52.02 3.96 11.22
N CYS A 485 -51.72 4.48 12.41
CA CYS A 485 -52.22 3.92 13.67
C CYS A 485 -53.76 3.78 13.66
N PRO A 486 -54.35 2.76 14.31
CA PRO A 486 -55.80 2.61 14.40
C PRO A 486 -56.51 3.86 14.96
N GLY A 487 -57.45 4.40 14.19
CA GLY A 487 -58.19 5.63 14.55
C GLY A 487 -57.49 6.95 14.17
N TYR A 488 -56.40 6.87 13.41
CA TYR A 488 -55.70 8.03 12.85
C TYR A 488 -55.84 8.08 11.32
N ALA A 489 -55.78 9.28 10.76
CA ALA A 489 -55.66 9.51 9.34
C ALA A 489 -54.24 9.14 8.86
N LEU A 490 -54.14 8.69 7.60
CA LEU A 490 -52.86 8.47 6.92
C LEU A 490 -52.17 9.82 6.68
N ASN A 491 -50.94 9.96 7.14
CA ASN A 491 -50.09 11.10 6.80
C ASN A 491 -49.49 10.89 5.40
N THR A 492 -49.73 11.85 4.50
CA THR A 492 -49.26 11.83 3.10
C THR A 492 -48.00 12.67 2.86
N GLU A 493 -47.37 13.21 3.91
CA GLU A 493 -46.04 13.82 3.85
C GLU A 493 -45.01 12.78 3.41
N ILE A 494 -44.28 13.09 2.33
CA ILE A 494 -43.11 12.31 1.89
C ILE A 494 -41.87 12.99 2.43
N ILE A 495 -41.05 12.26 3.19
CA ILE A 495 -39.85 12.79 3.82
C ILE A 495 -38.64 12.32 3.04
N GLU A 496 -37.97 13.25 2.38
CA GLU A 496 -36.74 13.00 1.62
C GLU A 496 -35.51 12.95 2.54
N ILE A 497 -34.63 11.98 2.28
CA ILE A 497 -33.40 11.72 3.03
C ILE A 497 -32.26 11.65 2.01
N ASP A 498 -31.35 12.63 2.00
CA ASP A 498 -30.16 12.62 1.15
C ASP A 498 -28.92 12.21 1.93
N ALA A 499 -28.49 10.96 1.75
CA ALA A 499 -27.31 10.40 2.40
C ALA A 499 -26.07 10.39 1.50
N ARG A 500 -26.14 10.89 0.26
CA ARG A 500 -25.07 10.70 -0.76
C ARG A 500 -23.77 11.44 -0.46
N ASN A 501 -23.84 12.52 0.32
CA ASN A 501 -22.72 13.41 0.59
C ASN A 501 -22.53 13.59 2.10
N PRO A 502 -22.07 12.56 2.83
CA PRO A 502 -21.72 12.71 4.23
C PRO A 502 -20.63 13.76 4.42
N LYS A 503 -20.73 14.52 5.52
CA LYS A 503 -19.61 15.28 6.07
C LYS A 503 -18.73 14.31 6.88
N ASP A 504 -17.57 14.75 7.37
CA ASP A 504 -16.69 13.95 8.24
C ASP A 504 -17.45 13.45 9.49
N THR A 505 -17.98 12.23 9.41
CA THR A 505 -18.82 11.54 10.40
C THR A 505 -18.79 10.04 10.12
N ASP A 506 -18.92 9.23 11.16
CA ASP A 506 -19.00 7.77 11.05
C ASP A 506 -20.41 7.30 10.66
N THR A 507 -21.41 8.08 11.08
CA THR A 507 -22.85 7.82 10.86
C THR A 507 -23.59 9.12 10.53
N ILE A 508 -24.48 9.07 9.54
CA ILE A 508 -25.50 10.09 9.26
C ILE A 508 -26.72 9.78 10.14
N HIS A 509 -27.03 10.64 11.10
CA HIS A 509 -28.25 10.55 11.90
C HIS A 509 -29.38 11.36 11.26
N ILE A 510 -30.53 10.71 11.05
CA ILE A 510 -31.74 11.32 10.51
C ILE A 510 -32.80 11.33 11.62
N GLU A 511 -32.86 12.42 12.37
CA GLU A 511 -33.85 12.64 13.42
C GLU A 511 -35.13 13.27 12.85
N LYS A 512 -36.30 12.64 13.07
CA LYS A 512 -37.59 13.20 12.63
C LYS A 512 -38.75 12.75 13.53
N VAL A 513 -39.56 13.73 13.94
CA VAL A 513 -40.87 13.51 14.57
C VAL A 513 -41.95 13.45 13.49
N LEU A 514 -42.83 12.45 13.59
CA LEU A 514 -43.80 12.02 12.59
C LEU A 514 -45.20 12.05 13.20
N GLU A 515 -46.06 12.95 12.73
CA GLU A 515 -47.35 13.24 13.36
C GLU A 515 -48.52 12.71 12.53
N ASN A 516 -49.55 12.14 13.18
CA ASN A 516 -50.85 11.92 12.55
C ASN A 516 -51.93 12.63 13.36
N ASP A 517 -52.97 13.05 12.65
CA ASP A 517 -54.23 13.50 13.24
C ASP A 517 -55.28 12.38 13.16
N PHE A 518 -56.43 12.57 13.81
CA PHE A 518 -57.49 11.58 13.92
C PHE A 518 -58.33 11.53 12.64
N ASN A 519 -58.75 10.31 12.23
CA ASN A 519 -59.77 10.15 11.16
C ASN A 519 -61.19 9.99 11.73
N THR A 520 -61.32 9.51 12.96
CA THR A 520 -62.61 9.39 13.66
C THR A 520 -62.51 9.85 15.13
N ILE A 521 -63.63 10.31 15.68
CA ILE A 521 -63.73 10.87 17.04
C ILE A 521 -64.84 10.18 17.84
N SER A 522 -64.86 10.39 19.16
CA SER A 522 -65.94 9.91 20.04
C SER A 522 -66.69 11.09 20.66
N ILE A 523 -68.01 10.98 20.82
CA ILE A 523 -68.86 11.99 21.47
C ILE A 523 -69.45 11.44 22.75
N CYS A 524 -69.07 12.05 23.87
CA CYS A 524 -69.64 11.82 25.20
C CYS A 524 -70.77 12.81 25.47
N VAL A 525 -72.00 12.29 25.63
CA VAL A 525 -73.22 13.04 25.92
C VAL A 525 -73.50 13.00 27.42
N ASN A 526 -73.07 14.03 28.13
CA ASN A 526 -73.25 14.17 29.56
C ASN A 526 -74.66 14.66 29.88
N LYS A 527 -75.44 13.85 30.59
CA LYS A 527 -76.82 14.17 30.93
C LYS A 527 -76.86 15.06 32.17
N VAL A 528 -77.39 16.28 32.05
CA VAL A 528 -77.48 17.24 33.16
C VAL A 528 -78.90 17.76 33.41
N ASP A 529 -79.15 18.25 34.62
CA ASP A 529 -80.38 18.97 35.00
C ASP A 529 -80.34 20.44 34.59
N GLN A 530 -81.43 21.18 34.83
CA GLN A 530 -81.53 22.60 34.51
C GLN A 530 -80.48 23.50 35.19
N ASN A 531 -79.82 23.02 36.25
CA ASN A 531 -78.74 23.71 36.98
C ASN A 531 -77.34 23.22 36.58
N ASN A 532 -77.23 22.40 35.53
CA ASN A 532 -76.03 21.69 35.06
C ASN A 532 -75.50 20.59 36.00
N ASN A 533 -76.28 20.07 36.96
CA ASN A 533 -75.85 18.91 37.75
C ASN A 533 -75.99 17.62 36.93
N VAL A 534 -74.99 16.73 36.96
CA VAL A 534 -75.04 15.44 36.25
C VAL A 534 -76.13 14.53 36.81
N ILE A 535 -77.00 14.02 35.93
CA ILE A 535 -78.10 13.11 36.25
C ILE A 535 -77.58 11.67 36.25
N LYS A 536 -77.02 11.25 37.38
CA LYS A 536 -76.59 9.87 37.64
C LYS A 536 -77.76 8.98 38.08
N ASN A 537 -77.52 7.67 38.18
CA ASN A 537 -78.48 6.69 38.72
C ASN A 537 -79.86 6.70 38.04
N ASN A 538 -79.89 6.97 36.73
CA ASN A 538 -81.10 7.01 35.92
C ASN A 538 -80.85 6.40 34.54
N ARG A 539 -81.77 5.53 34.10
CA ARG A 539 -81.86 5.12 32.70
C ARG A 539 -82.33 6.29 31.84
N PHE A 540 -81.58 6.57 30.79
CA PHE A 540 -81.97 7.43 29.68
C PHE A 540 -81.29 6.89 28.41
N GLU A 541 -81.77 7.32 27.24
CA GLU A 541 -81.31 6.83 25.94
C GLU A 541 -81.20 7.97 24.93
N PHE A 542 -80.12 7.98 24.15
CA PHE A 542 -79.89 8.89 23.05
C PHE A 542 -79.78 8.14 21.74
N GLY A 543 -80.29 8.72 20.65
CA GLY A 543 -80.03 8.29 19.29
C GLY A 543 -79.05 9.23 18.60
N LEU A 544 -78.16 8.64 17.81
CA LEU A 544 -77.32 9.31 16.81
C LEU A 544 -77.96 9.14 15.44
N TYR A 545 -78.20 10.23 14.74
CA TYR A 545 -78.92 10.27 13.46
C TYR A 545 -78.09 10.95 12.38
N LYS A 546 -78.38 10.59 11.13
CA LYS A 546 -77.73 11.15 9.94
C LYS A 546 -78.42 12.40 9.40
N ASP A 547 -79.73 12.53 9.65
CA ASP A 547 -80.58 13.64 9.21
C ASP A 547 -81.05 14.51 10.39
N LYS A 548 -81.34 15.79 10.10
CA LYS A 548 -81.75 16.78 11.10
C LYS A 548 -83.15 16.49 11.66
N GLU A 549 -83.98 15.81 10.87
CA GLU A 549 -85.33 15.38 11.24
C GLU A 549 -85.34 14.10 12.11
N CYS A 550 -84.16 13.48 12.36
CA CYS A 550 -83.94 12.28 13.15
C CYS A 550 -84.79 11.07 12.69
N LYS A 551 -84.75 10.76 11.40
CA LYS A 551 -85.41 9.59 10.78
C LYS A 551 -84.45 8.45 10.42
N GLU A 552 -83.21 8.77 10.04
CA GLU A 552 -82.13 7.84 9.75
C GLU A 552 -81.27 7.63 11.02
N LEU A 553 -81.71 6.72 11.89
CA LEU A 553 -80.95 6.30 13.08
C LEU A 553 -79.70 5.51 12.66
N ILE A 554 -78.55 5.92 13.18
CA ILE A 554 -77.26 5.22 13.03
C ILE A 554 -77.09 4.23 14.18
N GLU A 555 -77.20 4.70 15.42
CA GLU A 555 -77.12 3.90 16.65
C GLU A 555 -77.92 4.58 17.77
N SER A 556 -78.46 3.82 18.73
CA SER A 556 -78.85 4.36 20.05
C SER A 556 -77.97 3.81 21.18
N LYS A 557 -77.73 4.66 22.19
CA LYS A 557 -76.96 4.32 23.39
C LYS A 557 -77.79 4.62 24.64
N ILE A 558 -77.77 3.68 25.58
CA ILE A 558 -78.49 3.73 26.85
C ILE A 558 -77.47 3.92 27.98
N ASN A 559 -77.79 4.75 28.98
CA ASN A 559 -77.01 4.82 30.22
C ASN A 559 -77.37 3.62 31.11
N GLU A 560 -76.69 2.49 30.90
CA GLU A 560 -76.91 1.24 31.67
C GLU A 560 -76.15 1.26 33.01
N ASP A 561 -74.92 1.76 33.01
CA ASP A 561 -74.00 1.78 34.17
C ASP A 561 -74.23 2.95 35.14
N ASN A 562 -75.33 3.70 34.99
CA ASN A 562 -75.72 4.82 35.86
C ASN A 562 -74.70 5.99 35.95
N THR A 563 -73.71 6.04 35.05
CA THR A 563 -72.59 6.99 35.06
C THR A 563 -73.03 8.46 34.95
N GLY A 564 -74.13 8.69 34.22
CA GLY A 564 -74.64 10.02 33.90
C GLY A 564 -74.25 10.53 32.51
N TYR A 565 -73.67 9.68 31.65
CA TYR A 565 -73.42 9.96 30.25
C TYR A 565 -73.68 8.74 29.36
N VAL A 566 -73.71 8.95 28.05
CA VAL A 566 -73.53 7.89 27.04
C VAL A 566 -72.48 8.32 26.04
N GLN A 567 -71.83 7.38 25.35
CA GLN A 567 -70.78 7.68 24.40
C GLN A 567 -71.01 6.99 23.06
N PHE A 568 -70.94 7.76 21.98
CA PHE A 568 -70.85 7.29 20.61
C PHE A 568 -69.37 7.28 20.21
N ASN A 569 -68.88 6.17 19.66
CA ASN A 569 -67.47 5.96 19.34
C ASN A 569 -67.23 5.99 17.84
N ASP A 570 -65.98 6.26 17.45
CA ASP A 570 -65.45 6.08 16.08
C ASP A 570 -66.31 6.75 14.99
N LEU A 571 -66.78 7.97 15.26
CA LEU A 571 -67.50 8.81 14.31
C LEU A 571 -66.54 9.39 13.27
N ASP A 572 -66.71 8.99 12.02
CA ASP A 572 -66.00 9.53 10.85
C ASP A 572 -66.21 11.05 10.65
N VAL A 573 -65.44 11.63 9.74
CA VAL A 573 -65.70 12.98 9.20
C VAL A 573 -67.11 13.03 8.60
N GLY A 574 -67.97 13.92 9.12
CA GLY A 574 -69.38 13.91 8.81
C GLY A 574 -70.20 14.95 9.56
N THR A 575 -71.52 14.91 9.39
CA THR A 575 -72.47 15.68 10.20
C THR A 575 -73.52 14.73 10.75
N TYR A 576 -73.69 14.79 12.07
CA TYR A 576 -74.52 13.90 12.86
C TYR A 576 -75.47 14.73 13.73
N TYR A 577 -76.57 14.12 14.14
CA TYR A 577 -77.57 14.74 15.00
C TYR A 577 -77.84 13.85 16.20
N ILE A 578 -77.71 14.39 17.40
CA ILE A 578 -77.95 13.66 18.66
C ILE A 578 -79.27 14.14 19.25
N LYS A 579 -80.16 13.19 19.57
CA LYS A 579 -81.47 13.45 20.17
C LYS A 579 -81.77 12.48 21.30
N GLU A 580 -82.39 12.97 22.38
CA GLU A 580 -82.90 12.13 23.47
C GLU A 580 -84.09 11.28 22.99
N ILE A 581 -84.01 9.96 23.18
CA ILE A 581 -85.08 8.98 22.89
C ILE A 581 -85.90 8.72 24.16
N THR A 582 -85.22 8.52 25.29
CA THR A 582 -85.87 8.23 26.59
C THR A 582 -85.27 9.12 27.67
N ALA A 583 -86.12 9.91 28.33
CA ALA A 583 -85.72 10.80 29.42
C ALA A 583 -85.43 10.06 30.74
N PRO A 584 -84.54 10.60 31.60
CA PRO A 584 -84.41 10.18 32.99
C PRO A 584 -85.73 10.22 33.77
N LYS A 585 -85.92 9.31 34.72
CA LYS A 585 -87.15 9.27 35.54
C LYS A 585 -87.28 10.57 36.35
N GLY A 586 -88.45 11.22 36.24
CA GLY A 586 -88.72 12.49 36.92
C GLY A 586 -88.27 13.73 36.14
N TYR A 587 -87.80 13.57 34.91
CA TYR A 587 -87.45 14.66 33.98
C TYR A 587 -88.36 14.64 32.76
N LYS A 588 -88.57 15.81 32.16
CA LYS A 588 -89.24 15.90 30.85
C LYS A 588 -88.31 15.33 29.78
N LEU A 589 -88.87 14.72 28.74
CA LEU A 589 -88.14 14.45 27.49
C LEU A 589 -87.81 15.78 26.82
N SER A 590 -86.57 15.93 26.35
CA SER A 590 -86.13 17.10 25.62
C SER A 590 -86.36 16.94 24.11
N ASP A 591 -86.99 17.95 23.50
CA ASP A 591 -87.16 18.05 22.04
C ASP A 591 -85.92 18.64 21.33
N GLU A 592 -84.83 18.93 22.06
CA GLU A 592 -83.56 19.40 21.49
C GLU A 592 -83.00 18.39 20.48
N VAL A 593 -82.29 18.91 19.46
CA VAL A 593 -81.50 18.11 18.52
C VAL A 593 -80.15 18.80 18.37
N VAL A 594 -79.08 18.14 18.82
CA VAL A 594 -77.73 18.69 18.82
C VAL A 594 -77.02 18.30 17.53
N CYS A 595 -76.62 19.29 16.72
CA CYS A 595 -75.81 19.07 15.53
C CYS A 595 -74.34 18.92 15.92
N VAL A 596 -73.70 17.83 15.49
CA VAL A 596 -72.27 17.57 15.64
C VAL A 596 -71.65 17.45 14.25
N GLN A 597 -70.71 18.33 13.92
CA GLN A 597 -69.96 18.28 12.68
C GLN A 597 -68.52 17.86 13.00
N VAL A 598 -68.15 16.66 12.56
CA VAL A 598 -66.77 16.18 12.57
C VAL A 598 -66.14 16.62 11.26
N LYS A 599 -65.04 17.36 11.33
CA LYS A 599 -64.23 17.81 10.20
C LYS A 599 -62.97 16.95 10.09
N GLU A 600 -62.24 17.15 9.00
CA GLU A 600 -60.88 16.62 8.85
C GLU A 600 -59.99 17.06 10.03
N TYR A 601 -58.95 16.29 10.33
CA TYR A 601 -58.01 16.56 11.42
C TYR A 601 -58.70 16.67 12.80
N GLY A 602 -59.69 15.79 13.03
CA GLY A 602 -60.39 15.66 14.30
C GLY A 602 -61.16 16.89 14.81
N GLN A 603 -61.24 18.00 14.07
CA GLN A 603 -61.94 19.21 14.53
C GLN A 603 -63.45 18.97 14.65
N VAL A 604 -64.04 19.31 15.79
CA VAL A 604 -65.48 19.13 16.04
C VAL A 604 -66.18 20.46 16.29
N LEU A 605 -67.28 20.70 15.56
CA LEU A 605 -68.21 21.79 15.84
C LEU A 605 -69.52 21.21 16.40
N ILE A 606 -69.92 21.65 17.60
CA ILE A 606 -71.20 21.29 18.22
C ILE A 606 -72.09 22.52 18.20
N ASN A 607 -73.23 22.44 17.51
CA ASN A 607 -74.14 23.56 17.23
C ASN A 607 -73.37 24.81 16.73
N GLU A 608 -72.58 24.63 15.67
CA GLU A 608 -71.76 25.65 14.99
C GLU A 608 -70.62 26.25 15.82
N LYS A 609 -70.34 25.72 17.02
CA LYS A 609 -69.23 26.16 17.88
C LYS A 609 -68.15 25.09 17.95
N GLU A 610 -66.91 25.47 17.66
CA GLU A 610 -65.75 24.60 17.85
C GLU A 610 -65.65 24.17 19.33
N VAL A 611 -65.46 22.87 19.55
CA VAL A 611 -65.21 22.27 20.86
C VAL A 611 -63.80 21.68 20.84
N LYS A 612 -63.07 21.86 21.93
CA LYS A 612 -61.73 21.29 22.14
C LYS A 612 -61.79 20.21 23.21
N THR A 613 -60.78 19.34 23.24
CA THR A 613 -60.63 18.30 24.26
C THR A 613 -59.18 18.16 24.71
N ASP A 614 -59.02 17.80 25.99
CA ASP A 614 -57.74 17.41 26.59
C ASP A 614 -57.56 15.87 26.59
N GLU A 615 -58.61 15.13 26.22
CA GLU A 615 -58.63 13.66 26.10
C GLU A 615 -58.57 13.25 24.62
N GLU A 616 -57.81 12.20 24.32
CA GLU A 616 -57.53 11.79 22.95
C GLU A 616 -58.81 11.33 22.24
N ARG A 617 -59.18 12.00 21.14
CA ARG A 617 -60.37 11.73 20.29
C ARG A 617 -61.74 11.90 20.97
N VAL A 618 -61.83 12.05 22.29
CA VAL A 618 -63.12 12.11 23.02
C VAL A 618 -63.56 13.55 23.24
N TYR A 619 -64.67 13.95 22.62
CA TYR A 619 -65.31 15.25 22.79
C TYR A 619 -66.55 15.15 23.67
N SER A 620 -66.75 16.11 24.58
CA SER A 620 -67.88 16.11 25.51
C SER A 620 -68.88 17.22 25.21
N LEU A 621 -70.18 16.90 25.29
CA LEU A 621 -71.27 17.86 25.30
C LEU A 621 -72.19 17.64 26.51
N SER A 622 -72.86 18.70 26.96
CA SER A 622 -73.84 18.66 28.06
C SER A 622 -75.26 18.77 27.51
N TYR A 623 -76.10 17.78 27.79
CA TYR A 623 -77.47 17.69 27.30
C TYR A 623 -78.47 17.87 28.45
N LYS A 624 -79.29 18.92 28.40
CA LYS A 624 -80.11 19.41 29.53
C LYS A 624 -81.53 18.85 29.53
N ASN A 625 -82.02 18.41 30.69
CA ASN A 625 -83.46 18.24 30.91
C ASN A 625 -83.95 19.05 32.10
N GLU A 626 -85.20 19.49 32.01
CA GLU A 626 -85.94 20.05 33.13
C GLU A 626 -86.54 18.92 33.99
N ARG A 627 -86.44 19.05 35.31
CA ARG A 627 -87.25 18.22 36.22
C ARG A 627 -88.75 18.45 35.95
N ILE A 628 -89.52 17.37 35.98
CA ILE A 628 -90.98 17.46 36.11
C ILE A 628 -91.24 18.11 37.48
N PRO A 629 -92.06 19.17 37.57
CA PRO A 629 -92.38 19.79 38.84
C PRO A 629 -93.00 18.75 39.79
N GLU A 630 -92.36 18.52 40.94
CA GLU A 630 -93.02 17.82 42.04
C GLU A 630 -94.18 18.69 42.49
N ILE A 631 -95.40 18.28 42.16
CA ILE A 631 -96.59 18.84 42.78
C ILE A 631 -96.50 18.45 44.26
N GLN A 632 -96.11 19.40 45.11
CA GLN A 632 -96.26 19.24 46.54
C GLN A 632 -97.75 19.12 46.87
N THR A 633 -98.26 17.88 46.92
CA THR A 633 -99.47 17.54 47.69
C THR A 633 -99.15 17.54 49.18
N GLY A 634 -98.41 18.57 49.62
CA GLY A 634 -98.06 18.85 50.99
C GLY A 634 -99.27 19.39 51.72
N LEU A 635 -100.18 18.51 52.11
CA LEU A 635 -101.07 18.78 53.23
C LEU A 635 -100.18 18.88 54.48
N GLN A 636 -99.65 20.06 54.77
CA GLN A 636 -98.83 20.26 55.96
C GLN A 636 -99.61 19.83 57.19
N ASN A 637 -98.95 19.08 58.07
CA ASN A 637 -99.50 18.54 59.30
C ASN A 637 -100.00 19.68 60.20
N ASN A 638 -101.26 20.06 60.03
CA ASN A 638 -101.90 21.10 60.83
C ASN A 638 -102.28 20.50 62.20
N THR A 639 -101.26 20.27 63.03
CA THR A 639 -101.38 19.83 64.42
C THR A 639 -102.30 20.76 65.21
N THR A 640 -102.31 22.06 64.88
CA THR A 640 -103.27 23.05 65.40
C THR A 640 -104.73 22.66 65.14
N LEU A 641 -105.06 22.11 63.96
CA LEU A 641 -106.42 21.69 63.61
C LEU A 641 -106.83 20.41 64.36
N PHE A 642 -105.90 19.46 64.52
CA PHE A 642 -106.12 18.25 65.32
C PHE A 642 -106.28 18.57 66.82
N VAL A 643 -105.48 19.48 67.37
CA VAL A 643 -105.62 19.95 68.76
C VAL A 643 -106.95 20.69 68.95
N ALA A 644 -107.38 21.51 67.98
CA ALA A 644 -108.69 22.17 68.03
C ALA A 644 -109.86 21.17 68.01
N LEU A 645 -109.81 20.12 67.19
CA LEU A 645 -110.83 19.07 67.15
C LEU A 645 -110.87 18.22 68.45
N ILE A 646 -109.72 17.96 69.07
CA ILE A 646 -109.65 17.29 70.38
C ILE A 646 -110.19 18.21 71.49
N ALA A 647 -109.91 19.52 71.46
CA ALA A 647 -110.46 20.47 72.42
C ALA A 647 -111.99 20.59 72.32
N ILE A 648 -112.55 20.62 71.10
CA ILE A 648 -114.01 20.71 70.87
C ILE A 648 -114.74 19.42 71.27
N SER A 649 -114.14 18.24 71.04
CA SER A 649 -114.70 16.96 71.51
C SER A 649 -114.58 16.79 73.03
N GLY A 650 -113.48 17.25 73.64
CA GLY A 650 -113.33 17.33 75.10
C GLY A 650 -114.37 18.23 75.76
N ALA A 651 -114.59 19.43 75.23
CA ALA A 651 -115.56 20.39 75.77
C ALA A 651 -117.02 19.88 75.66
N THR A 652 -117.39 19.20 74.58
CA THR A 652 -118.74 18.64 74.41
C THR A 652 -118.99 17.44 75.33
N ILE A 653 -117.99 16.60 75.58
CA ILE A 653 -118.07 15.53 76.59
C ILE A 653 -118.18 16.12 78.01
N LEU A 654 -117.44 17.18 78.32
CA LEU A 654 -117.52 17.84 79.64
C LEU A 654 -118.92 18.44 79.88
N ILE A 655 -119.51 19.11 78.87
CA ILE A 655 -120.87 19.66 78.94
C ILE A 655 -121.93 18.56 79.11
N TYR A 656 -121.75 17.41 78.44
CA TYR A 656 -122.63 16.26 78.60
C TYR A 656 -122.55 15.65 80.01
N LEU A 657 -121.34 15.48 80.56
CA LEU A 657 -121.14 14.96 81.92
C LEU A 657 -121.65 15.92 83.01
N VAL A 658 -121.44 17.24 82.86
CA VAL A 658 -121.94 18.26 83.79
C VAL A 658 -123.47 18.36 83.76
N ARG A 659 -124.12 18.09 82.62
CA ARG A 659 -125.60 17.97 82.54
C ARG A 659 -126.16 16.67 83.11
N LYS A 660 -125.38 15.58 83.16
CA LYS A 660 -125.85 14.27 83.66
C LYS A 660 -125.75 14.11 85.20
N TYR A 661 -125.04 14.98 85.90
CA TYR A 661 -124.88 14.96 87.37
C TYR A 661 -125.58 16.11 88.11
N LYS A 662 -126.60 16.73 87.50
CA LYS A 662 -127.56 17.64 88.14
C LYS A 662 -129.01 17.34 87.74
N ALA A 663 -129.42 16.09 87.97
CA ALA A 663 -130.81 15.64 88.09
C ALA A 663 -130.80 14.34 88.90
#